data_AF-A0A0K6HZ75-F1
#
_entry.id   AF-A0A0K6HZ75-F1
#
_cell.length_a   1.000
_cell.length_b   1.000
_cell.length_c   1.000
_cell.angle_alpha   90.00
_cell.angle_beta   90.00
_cell.angle_gamma   90.00
#
_symmetry.space_group_name_H-M   'P 1'
#
loop_
_entity.id
_entity.type
_entity.pdbx_description
1 polymer ?
#
loop_
_entity_poly.entity_id
_entity_poly.type
_entity_poly.pdbx_seq_one_letter_code
_entity_poly.pdbx_strand_id
1 'polypeptide(L)'
;MTPEFLDLPPLIGAGGRVALPGSKSISNRVLLLAALAEGQTEITGLLDSDDTRVMLSALQSLGIELKREGSAALVQGGAGRFPAPSADLFMGNAGTAIRPLTAALALQGGDYRLHGVPRMHERPIGDLVDALRQFGCAIDYEGQAGYPPLCIGASQFRLSGDVSVRGDVSSQFLTALLLALPLKAAEQDVVIAVQGELISKPYVEITLNLLRRFGVSVQRTGWERFVIPAGSRLRSPGRIAVEGDASSASYFLAAGVLGQLHRRGAPVRVEGVGRDSIQGDVAFARVLEDLGASVRWGDDFIETDGLQPGLKALRGGEIDCLAIPDAAMTLAMTALFADAPTTLTAIGSWRVKETDRIHAMATELAKLGAQVESGTDWLRIHPLQPDQWRSATIATYDDHRMAMCFSLASFGHADIRIADPGCVAKTYPGYFQDFFRITRPVPVIAIDGPTASGKGSIASAVAEALGFDCLDSGVLYRLTAWAALRQGVALDDSAALAQLAATLPVSFAAGRIHLNGQSFDAAQLRTEAVGQAASTIAALPAVRDALFALQRSFRRAPGLVADGRDMGTVVFPDAQLKVFLTASAASRAERRYKQLISQGNPAILGDVFAELLERDARDTQRAVAALKPAADAELLDSTDLSLEQTVETVLALWRRHDVQVA
;
A
#
# COMPACT_ATOMS: atom_id res chain seq x y z
N MET A 1 15.85 9.45 0.61
CA MET A 1 15.45 8.68 1.80
C MET A 1 14.01 8.26 1.60
N THR A 2 13.67 7.01 1.86
CA THR A 2 12.28 6.55 1.92
C THR A 2 11.59 7.26 3.09
N PRO A 3 10.34 7.74 2.91
CA PRO A 3 9.63 8.41 4.00
C PRO A 3 9.29 7.41 5.10
N GLU A 4 9.26 7.86 6.36
CA GLU A 4 8.89 7.04 7.52
C GLU A 4 7.43 6.55 7.45
N PHE A 5 6.55 7.36 6.86
CA PHE A 5 5.16 7.02 6.64
C PHE A 5 4.64 7.63 5.33
N LEU A 6 3.51 7.11 4.87
CA LEU A 6 2.73 7.65 3.75
C LEU A 6 1.27 7.83 4.18
N ASP A 7 0.76 9.06 4.09
CA ASP A 7 -0.65 9.34 4.29
C ASP A 7 -1.42 9.12 2.98
N LEU A 8 -2.43 8.27 3.03
CA LEU A 8 -3.36 8.00 1.94
C LEU A 8 -4.68 8.73 2.23
N PRO A 9 -5.10 9.63 1.34
CA PRO A 9 -6.39 10.30 1.51
C PRO A 9 -7.56 9.36 1.20
N PRO A 10 -8.77 9.65 1.70
CA PRO A 10 -9.97 8.97 1.26
C PRO A 10 -10.13 9.03 -0.27
N LEU A 11 -10.49 7.91 -0.89
CA LEU A 11 -10.62 7.73 -2.33
C LEU A 11 -12.07 7.60 -2.76
N ILE A 12 -12.40 8.21 -3.89
CA ILE A 12 -13.74 8.19 -4.51
C ILE A 12 -13.78 7.46 -5.85
N GLY A 13 -12.62 7.05 -6.37
CA GLY A 13 -12.52 6.50 -7.71
C GLY A 13 -11.24 5.74 -7.97
N ALA A 14 -11.31 4.80 -8.91
CA ALA A 14 -10.13 4.24 -9.57
C ALA A 14 -10.43 3.97 -11.04
N GLY A 15 -9.48 4.24 -11.92
CA GLY A 15 -9.59 4.00 -13.36
C GLY A 15 -8.29 4.28 -14.10
N GLY A 16 -8.07 3.57 -15.21
CA GLY A 16 -6.86 3.72 -16.02
C GLY A 16 -6.16 2.38 -16.26
N ARG A 17 -4.85 2.44 -16.52
CA ARG A 17 -4.02 1.26 -16.84
C ARG A 17 -2.80 1.20 -15.95
N VAL A 18 -2.44 -0.02 -15.53
CA VAL A 18 -1.21 -0.31 -14.77
C VAL A 18 -0.47 -1.44 -15.46
N ALA A 19 0.78 -1.20 -15.83
CA ALA A 19 1.69 -2.25 -16.30
C ALA A 19 2.45 -2.81 -15.10
N LEU A 20 2.29 -4.12 -14.84
CA LEU A 20 2.92 -4.76 -13.70
C LEU A 20 4.43 -4.96 -13.93
N PRO A 21 5.26 -4.83 -12.89
CA PRO A 21 6.62 -5.32 -12.94
C PRO A 21 6.63 -6.85 -12.96
N GLY A 22 7.75 -7.44 -13.36
CA GLY A 22 7.90 -8.88 -13.44
C GLY A 22 7.64 -9.60 -12.10
N SER A 23 7.19 -10.85 -12.16
CA SER A 23 7.01 -11.68 -10.97
C SER A 23 8.35 -12.01 -10.32
N LYS A 24 8.47 -11.73 -9.02
CA LYS A 24 9.63 -12.12 -8.19
C LYS A 24 9.87 -13.63 -8.24
N SER A 25 8.79 -14.40 -8.13
CA SER A 25 8.84 -15.85 -8.06
C SER A 25 9.29 -16.49 -9.37
N ILE A 26 8.87 -15.92 -10.52
CA ILE A 26 9.33 -16.35 -11.84
C ILE A 26 10.78 -15.89 -12.07
N SER A 27 11.09 -14.62 -11.77
CA SER A 27 12.43 -14.04 -11.98
C SER A 27 13.54 -14.89 -11.35
N ASN A 28 13.43 -15.22 -10.06
CA ASN A 28 14.46 -16.00 -9.38
C ASN A 28 14.56 -17.45 -9.86
N ARG A 29 13.45 -18.08 -10.26
CA ARG A 29 13.46 -19.43 -10.85
C ARG A 29 14.11 -19.45 -12.22
N VAL A 30 13.75 -18.49 -13.07
CA VAL A 30 14.30 -18.37 -14.42
C VAL A 30 15.79 -18.04 -14.37
N LEU A 31 16.23 -17.16 -13.47
CA LEU A 31 17.65 -16.86 -13.27
C LEU A 31 18.44 -18.12 -12.89
N LEU A 32 17.96 -18.91 -11.93
CA LEU A 32 18.63 -20.15 -11.53
C LEU A 32 18.61 -21.21 -12.65
N LEU A 33 17.47 -21.42 -13.31
CA LEU A 33 17.36 -22.38 -14.41
C LEU A 33 18.26 -21.98 -15.58
N ALA A 34 18.31 -20.70 -15.94
CA ALA A 34 19.19 -20.18 -16.98
C ALA A 34 20.66 -20.38 -16.63
N ALA A 35 21.05 -20.14 -15.37
CA ALA A 35 22.41 -20.36 -14.90
C ALA A 35 22.82 -21.84 -14.93
N LEU A 36 21.88 -22.76 -14.65
CA LEU A 36 22.14 -24.20 -14.64
C LEU A 36 21.98 -24.88 -16.01
N ALA A 37 21.36 -24.22 -16.99
CA ALA A 37 21.05 -24.83 -18.28
C ALA A 37 22.28 -24.98 -19.21
N GLU A 38 22.17 -25.86 -20.20
CA GLU A 38 23.02 -25.87 -21.38
C GLU A 38 22.58 -24.73 -22.34
N GLY A 39 23.51 -23.86 -22.73
CA GLY A 39 23.27 -22.77 -23.69
C GLY A 39 23.08 -21.38 -23.06
N GLN A 40 22.83 -20.39 -23.92
CA GLN A 40 22.64 -18.99 -23.52
C GLN A 40 21.14 -18.65 -23.48
N THR A 41 20.69 -17.98 -22.42
CA THR A 41 19.29 -17.58 -22.23
C THR A 41 19.15 -16.07 -22.17
N GLU A 42 18.35 -15.50 -23.06
CA GLU A 42 17.86 -14.12 -22.97
C GLU A 42 16.58 -14.07 -22.13
N ILE A 43 16.60 -13.30 -21.05
CA ILE A 43 15.49 -13.12 -20.13
C ILE A 43 14.99 -11.67 -20.26
N THR A 44 13.69 -11.47 -20.47
CA THR A 44 13.07 -10.13 -20.51
C THR A 44 12.01 -9.98 -19.42
N GLY A 45 11.80 -8.77 -18.93
CA GLY A 45 10.80 -8.48 -17.90
C GLY A 45 11.21 -8.89 -16.49
N LEU A 46 12.51 -9.11 -16.25
CA LEU A 46 13.04 -9.37 -14.91
C LEU A 46 12.65 -8.24 -13.96
N LEU A 47 12.13 -8.63 -12.80
CA LEU A 47 11.88 -7.70 -11.72
C LEU A 47 13.20 -7.07 -11.27
N ASP A 48 13.20 -5.76 -11.02
CA ASP A 48 14.26 -5.11 -10.28
C ASP A 48 13.85 -4.93 -8.81
N SER A 49 14.18 -5.93 -7.99
CA SER A 49 13.93 -5.90 -6.54
C SER A 49 15.13 -6.44 -5.75
N ASP A 50 15.12 -6.23 -4.44
CA ASP A 50 16.19 -6.69 -3.55
C ASP A 50 16.46 -8.20 -3.68
N ASP A 51 15.41 -9.03 -3.73
CA ASP A 51 15.52 -10.48 -3.90
C ASP A 51 16.21 -10.87 -5.22
N THR A 52 15.87 -10.19 -6.33
CA THR A 52 16.47 -10.48 -7.64
C THR A 52 17.91 -9.97 -7.75
N ARG A 53 18.23 -8.83 -7.12
CA ARG A 53 19.60 -8.30 -7.03
C ARG A 53 20.49 -9.23 -6.22
N VAL A 54 19.97 -9.80 -5.13
CA VAL A 54 20.65 -10.85 -4.36
C VAL A 54 20.92 -12.09 -5.21
N MET A 55 19.92 -12.60 -5.94
CA MET A 55 20.11 -13.75 -6.83
C MET A 55 21.18 -13.47 -7.90
N LEU A 56 21.11 -12.32 -8.57
CA LEU A 56 22.08 -11.92 -9.59
C LEU A 56 23.50 -11.86 -9.01
N SER A 57 23.67 -11.22 -7.86
CA SER A 57 24.96 -11.14 -7.16
C SER A 57 25.50 -12.53 -6.81
N ALA A 58 24.65 -13.40 -6.27
CA ALA A 58 25.05 -14.77 -5.95
C ALA A 58 25.51 -15.55 -7.20
N LEU A 59 24.78 -15.44 -8.31
CA LEU A 59 25.16 -16.10 -9.57
C LEU A 59 26.50 -15.56 -10.12
N GLN A 60 26.77 -14.24 -10.00
CA GLN A 60 28.07 -13.66 -10.36
C GLN A 60 29.20 -14.21 -9.50
N SER A 61 29.01 -14.27 -8.17
CA SER A 61 29.98 -14.86 -7.24
C SER A 61 30.23 -16.35 -7.51
N LEU A 62 29.22 -17.05 -8.05
CA LEU A 62 29.33 -18.45 -8.49
C LEU A 62 30.01 -18.62 -9.86
N GLY A 63 30.41 -17.52 -10.51
CA GLY A 63 31.16 -17.52 -11.77
C GLY A 63 30.29 -17.60 -13.03
N ILE A 64 28.99 -17.37 -12.92
CA ILE A 64 28.09 -17.32 -14.09
C ILE A 64 28.30 -16.00 -14.85
N GLU A 65 28.59 -16.08 -16.15
CA GLU A 65 28.63 -14.90 -17.01
C GLU A 65 27.20 -14.39 -17.24
N LEU A 66 26.94 -13.16 -16.78
CA LEU A 66 25.66 -12.51 -16.96
C LEU A 66 25.81 -11.02 -17.29
N LYS A 67 25.00 -10.56 -18.24
CA LYS A 67 24.90 -9.16 -18.64
C LYS A 67 23.47 -8.70 -18.41
N ARG A 68 23.29 -7.54 -17.78
CA ARG A 68 21.96 -6.99 -17.48
C ARG A 68 21.83 -5.60 -18.09
N GLU A 69 20.67 -5.35 -18.72
CA GLU A 69 20.29 -4.06 -19.25
C GLU A 69 18.82 -3.80 -18.90
N GLY A 70 18.57 -2.88 -17.96
CA GLY A 70 17.24 -2.64 -17.41
C GLY A 70 16.60 -3.91 -16.83
N SER A 71 15.44 -4.28 -17.37
CA SER A 71 14.68 -5.50 -17.04
C SER A 71 15.05 -6.71 -17.92
N ALA A 72 16.09 -6.61 -18.74
CA ALA A 72 16.61 -7.71 -19.54
C ALA A 72 17.92 -8.25 -18.95
N ALA A 73 18.14 -9.56 -19.06
CA ALA A 73 19.42 -10.18 -18.74
C ALA A 73 19.77 -11.27 -19.76
N LEU A 74 21.03 -11.35 -20.13
CA LEU A 74 21.61 -12.42 -20.93
C LEU A 74 22.48 -13.28 -20.01
N VAL A 75 22.11 -14.55 -19.84
CA VAL A 75 22.77 -15.49 -18.94
C VAL A 75 23.41 -16.61 -19.74
N GLN A 76 24.72 -16.80 -19.59
CA GLN A 76 25.42 -17.95 -20.13
C GLN A 76 25.34 -19.11 -19.13
N GLY A 77 24.63 -20.17 -19.49
CA GLY A 77 24.42 -21.32 -18.61
C GLY A 77 25.69 -22.16 -18.44
N GLY A 78 25.86 -22.70 -17.23
CA GLY A 78 27.01 -23.51 -16.80
C GLY A 78 26.86 -25.01 -17.07
N ALA A 79 25.87 -25.44 -17.87
CA ALA A 79 25.64 -26.83 -18.23
C ALA A 79 25.58 -27.78 -17.01
N GLY A 80 24.82 -27.37 -16.00
CA GLY A 80 24.57 -28.11 -14.78
C GLY A 80 25.60 -27.92 -13.66
N ARG A 81 26.56 -26.98 -13.81
CA ARG A 81 27.57 -26.69 -12.79
C ARG A 81 27.80 -25.19 -12.64
N PHE A 82 27.96 -24.74 -11.40
CA PHE A 82 28.56 -23.44 -11.11
C PHE A 82 30.09 -23.50 -11.28
N PRO A 83 30.71 -22.54 -12.00
CA PRO A 83 32.16 -22.53 -12.20
C PRO A 83 33.00 -22.33 -10.92
N ALA A 84 32.53 -21.53 -9.96
CA ALA A 84 33.26 -21.32 -8.71
C ALA A 84 33.08 -22.50 -7.75
N PRO A 85 34.16 -23.14 -7.26
CA PRO A 85 34.06 -24.27 -6.32
C PRO A 85 33.79 -23.84 -4.87
N SER A 86 33.89 -22.53 -4.59
CA SER A 86 33.70 -21.94 -3.27
C SER A 86 33.14 -20.52 -3.37
N ALA A 87 32.26 -20.13 -2.44
CA ALA A 87 31.77 -18.75 -2.34
C ALA A 87 31.15 -18.45 -0.97
N ASP A 88 31.30 -17.22 -0.49
CA ASP A 88 30.52 -16.66 0.61
C ASP A 88 29.38 -15.80 0.04
N LEU A 89 28.14 -16.24 0.25
CA LEU A 89 26.94 -15.71 -0.39
C LEU A 89 26.06 -15.00 0.63
N PHE A 90 26.06 -13.67 0.55
CA PHE A 90 25.09 -12.85 1.29
C PHE A 90 23.72 -12.86 0.59
N MET A 91 22.75 -13.47 1.25
CA MET A 91 21.40 -13.71 0.74
C MET A 91 20.35 -12.69 1.21
N GLY A 92 20.75 -11.63 1.91
CA GLY A 92 19.82 -10.63 2.45
C GLY A 92 18.70 -11.26 3.28
N ASN A 93 17.43 -10.90 3.01
CA ASN A 93 16.22 -11.58 3.50
C ASN A 93 15.48 -12.33 2.35
N ALA A 94 16.20 -12.69 1.29
CA ALA A 94 15.65 -13.17 0.03
C ALA A 94 15.33 -14.67 0.07
N GLY A 95 14.14 -15.00 0.57
CA GLY A 95 13.76 -16.40 0.75
C GLY A 95 13.63 -17.17 -0.57
N THR A 96 13.13 -16.50 -1.59
CA THR A 96 12.99 -17.09 -2.93
C THR A 96 14.33 -17.34 -3.63
N ALA A 97 15.44 -16.82 -3.10
CA ALA A 97 16.79 -17.05 -3.62
C ALA A 97 17.56 -18.11 -2.83
N ILE A 98 17.61 -18.00 -1.49
CA ILE A 98 18.43 -18.90 -0.66
C ILE A 98 18.02 -20.37 -0.76
N ARG A 99 16.72 -20.71 -0.73
CA ARG A 99 16.27 -22.11 -0.77
C ARG A 99 16.70 -22.83 -2.05
N PRO A 100 16.38 -22.32 -3.26
CA PRO A 100 16.75 -23.03 -4.47
C PRO A 100 18.28 -23.02 -4.72
N LEU A 101 19.01 -21.98 -4.29
CA LEU A 101 20.48 -22.00 -4.33
C LEU A 101 21.08 -23.03 -3.38
N THR A 102 20.59 -23.15 -2.14
CA THR A 102 21.01 -24.20 -1.21
C THR A 102 20.84 -25.58 -1.84
N ALA A 103 19.71 -25.87 -2.49
CA ALA A 103 19.49 -27.15 -3.15
C ALA A 103 20.47 -27.40 -4.30
N ALA A 104 20.68 -26.42 -5.18
CA ALA A 104 21.61 -26.54 -6.31
C ALA A 104 23.06 -26.75 -5.84
N LEU A 105 23.52 -25.94 -4.89
CA LEU A 105 24.89 -26.00 -4.35
C LEU A 105 25.14 -27.30 -3.58
N ALA A 106 24.18 -27.75 -2.76
CA ALA A 106 24.30 -28.99 -2.00
C ALA A 106 24.41 -30.24 -2.90
N LEU A 107 23.64 -30.27 -4.00
CA LEU A 107 23.72 -31.36 -4.97
C LEU A 107 25.02 -31.34 -5.77
N GLN A 108 25.56 -30.15 -6.07
CA GLN A 108 26.85 -30.03 -6.75
C GLN A 108 28.03 -30.40 -5.82
N GLY A 109 27.98 -29.96 -4.57
CA GLY A 109 29.09 -30.01 -3.62
C GLY A 109 30.12 -28.89 -3.88
N GLY A 110 30.82 -28.47 -2.82
CA GLY A 110 31.85 -27.43 -2.87
C GLY A 110 32.17 -26.89 -1.48
N ASP A 111 32.57 -25.63 -1.39
CA ASP A 111 32.79 -24.91 -0.13
C ASP A 111 32.00 -23.59 -0.14
N TYR A 112 30.72 -23.67 0.23
CA TYR A 112 29.81 -22.54 0.13
C TYR A 112 29.24 -22.15 1.48
N ARG A 113 29.23 -20.84 1.75
CA ARG A 113 28.58 -20.26 2.91
C ARG A 113 27.39 -19.42 2.44
N LEU A 114 26.22 -19.62 3.05
CA LEU A 114 25.00 -18.86 2.76
C LEU A 114 24.48 -18.22 4.04
N HIS A 115 24.45 -16.89 4.10
CA HIS A 115 24.02 -16.14 5.27
C HIS A 115 23.20 -14.90 4.88
N GLY A 116 22.63 -14.19 5.85
CA GLY A 116 21.81 -13.01 5.55
C GLY A 116 21.79 -11.99 6.67
N VAL A 117 20.76 -11.16 6.66
CA VAL A 117 20.44 -10.26 7.77
C VAL A 117 19.87 -11.07 8.95
N PRO A 118 19.80 -10.52 10.19
CA PRO A 118 19.30 -11.27 11.36
C PRO A 118 17.98 -12.00 11.13
N ARG A 119 17.01 -11.34 10.48
CA ARG A 119 15.71 -11.94 10.15
C ARG A 119 15.82 -13.20 9.27
N MET A 120 16.82 -13.30 8.39
CA MET A 120 17.04 -14.51 7.59
C MET A 120 17.33 -15.73 8.47
N HIS A 121 17.99 -15.52 9.61
CA HIS A 121 18.37 -16.57 10.56
C HIS A 121 17.20 -17.05 11.43
N GLU A 122 16.01 -16.48 11.23
CA GLU A 122 14.76 -16.90 11.84
C GLU A 122 13.81 -17.54 10.82
N ARG A 123 14.20 -17.61 9.54
CA ARG A 123 13.36 -18.20 8.49
C ARG A 123 13.65 -19.69 8.31
N PRO A 124 12.64 -20.57 8.38
CA PRO A 124 12.86 -22.01 8.33
C PRO A 124 13.45 -22.45 6.98
N ILE A 125 14.43 -23.35 7.07
CA ILE A 125 15.04 -24.08 5.95
C ILE A 125 15.28 -25.57 6.28
N GLY A 126 15.01 -25.98 7.53
CA GLY A 126 15.29 -27.32 8.06
C GLY A 126 14.79 -28.46 7.19
N ASP A 127 13.52 -28.45 6.80
CA ASP A 127 12.94 -29.54 5.99
C ASP A 127 13.65 -29.71 4.64
N LEU A 128 14.15 -28.62 4.04
CA LEU A 128 14.95 -28.69 2.81
C LEU A 128 16.32 -29.31 3.08
N VAL A 129 16.99 -28.90 4.16
CA VAL A 129 18.29 -29.46 4.56
C VAL A 129 18.16 -30.94 4.87
N ASP A 130 17.10 -31.35 5.57
CA ASP A 130 16.86 -32.75 5.90
C ASP A 130 16.56 -33.59 4.65
N ALA A 131 15.81 -33.05 3.68
CA ALA A 131 15.63 -33.68 2.37
C ALA A 131 16.95 -33.81 1.60
N LEU A 132 17.81 -32.78 1.61
CA LEU A 132 19.11 -32.82 0.93
C LEU A 132 20.10 -33.79 1.59
N ARG A 133 20.05 -33.91 2.92
CA ARG A 133 20.87 -34.87 3.70
C ARG A 133 20.47 -36.32 3.42
N GLN A 134 19.22 -36.61 3.06
CA GLN A 134 18.81 -37.95 2.58
C GLN A 134 19.61 -38.38 1.33
N PHE A 135 20.05 -37.42 0.50
CA PHE A 135 20.94 -37.69 -0.64
C PHE A 135 22.42 -37.76 -0.27
N GLY A 136 22.80 -37.63 1.00
CA GLY A 136 24.20 -37.58 1.43
C GLY A 136 24.89 -36.23 1.17
N CYS A 137 24.13 -35.14 1.02
CA CYS A 137 24.71 -33.80 0.92
C CYS A 137 25.24 -33.33 2.29
N ALA A 138 26.47 -32.80 2.31
CA ALA A 138 27.06 -32.23 3.52
C ALA A 138 26.60 -30.77 3.69
N ILE A 139 25.75 -30.53 4.68
CA ILE A 139 25.23 -29.20 5.01
C ILE A 139 25.25 -29.06 6.54
N ASP A 140 25.93 -28.03 7.03
CA ASP A 140 26.03 -27.70 8.45
C ASP A 140 25.33 -26.37 8.75
N TYR A 141 24.76 -26.27 9.95
CA TYR A 141 24.22 -25.01 10.48
C TYR A 141 25.33 -24.30 11.26
N GLU A 142 25.62 -23.04 10.93
CA GLU A 142 26.60 -22.25 11.69
C GLU A 142 25.95 -21.49 12.87
N GLY A 143 24.62 -21.57 12.99
CA GLY A 143 23.83 -20.93 14.04
C GLY A 143 22.77 -21.87 14.62
N GLN A 144 21.52 -21.43 14.66
CA GLN A 144 20.41 -22.25 15.15
C GLN A 144 20.05 -23.34 14.13
N ALA A 145 19.97 -24.59 14.60
CA ALA A 145 19.54 -25.71 13.77
C ALA A 145 18.15 -25.45 13.16
N GLY A 146 18.03 -25.72 11.86
CA GLY A 146 16.81 -25.49 11.08
C GLY A 146 16.74 -24.13 10.37
N TYR A 147 17.72 -23.26 10.60
CA TYR A 147 17.75 -21.88 10.10
C TYR A 147 19.15 -21.52 9.55
N PRO A 148 19.27 -20.62 8.55
CA PRO A 148 20.57 -20.07 8.14
C PRO A 148 21.30 -19.35 9.30
N PRO A 149 22.64 -19.16 9.26
CA PRO A 149 23.54 -19.46 8.15
C PRO A 149 23.82 -20.95 7.92
N LEU A 150 24.13 -21.28 6.67
CA LEU A 150 24.47 -22.63 6.22
C LEU A 150 25.90 -22.69 5.67
N CYS A 151 26.62 -23.75 5.99
CA CYS A 151 27.85 -24.15 5.33
C CYS A 151 27.59 -25.43 4.51
N ILE A 152 27.94 -25.42 3.22
CA ILE A 152 27.78 -26.55 2.31
C ILE A 152 29.16 -27.06 1.95
N GLY A 153 29.40 -28.34 2.24
CA GLY A 153 30.67 -29.01 1.97
C GLY A 153 30.65 -29.87 0.70
N ALA A 154 31.69 -30.71 0.56
CA ALA A 154 31.77 -31.69 -0.51
C ALA A 154 30.59 -32.68 -0.45
N SER A 155 29.92 -32.89 -1.59
CA SER A 155 28.75 -33.76 -1.67
C SER A 155 29.15 -35.20 -1.99
N GLN A 156 28.67 -36.16 -1.20
CA GLN A 156 28.71 -37.58 -1.54
C GLN A 156 27.34 -38.03 -2.04
N PHE A 157 26.80 -37.32 -3.03
CA PHE A 157 25.45 -37.56 -3.55
C PHE A 157 25.21 -39.06 -3.83
N ARG A 158 24.19 -39.63 -3.19
CA ARG A 158 23.71 -40.98 -3.41
C ARG A 158 22.21 -40.95 -3.58
N LEU A 159 21.74 -41.50 -4.68
CA LEU A 159 20.31 -41.73 -4.88
C LEU A 159 19.97 -43.12 -4.33
N SER A 160 19.37 -43.16 -3.14
CA SER A 160 18.90 -44.40 -2.50
C SER A 160 17.40 -44.33 -2.26
N GLY A 161 16.62 -44.65 -3.31
CA GLY A 161 15.15 -44.65 -3.25
C GLY A 161 14.51 -43.27 -3.37
N ASP A 162 13.25 -43.19 -2.97
CA ASP A 162 12.44 -41.97 -3.02
C ASP A 162 12.88 -41.00 -1.90
N VAL A 163 13.00 -39.70 -2.22
CA VAL A 163 13.23 -38.68 -1.19
C VAL A 163 11.92 -38.08 -0.73
N SER A 164 11.81 -37.92 0.59
CA SER A 164 10.60 -37.44 1.21
C SER A 164 10.74 -36.00 1.71
N VAL A 165 9.75 -35.17 1.39
CA VAL A 165 9.65 -33.78 1.83
C VAL A 165 8.25 -33.49 2.36
N ARG A 166 8.16 -32.66 3.40
CA ARG A 166 6.86 -32.23 3.94
C ARG A 166 6.14 -31.27 2.99
N GLY A 167 4.85 -31.53 2.75
CA GLY A 167 4.00 -30.71 1.90
C GLY A 167 3.32 -29.54 2.61
N ASP A 168 3.21 -29.61 3.93
CA ASP A 168 2.35 -28.78 4.77
C ASP A 168 3.04 -27.54 5.37
N VAL A 169 4.36 -27.39 5.18
CA VAL A 169 5.15 -26.29 5.76
C VAL A 169 5.41 -25.16 4.76
N SER A 170 6.00 -25.48 3.60
CA SER A 170 6.35 -24.47 2.58
C SER A 170 6.60 -25.10 1.21
N SER A 171 5.93 -24.58 0.18
CA SER A 171 6.19 -24.99 -1.22
C SER A 171 7.60 -24.64 -1.70
N GLN A 172 8.32 -23.74 -1.00
CA GLN A 172 9.68 -23.36 -1.39
C GLN A 172 10.67 -24.53 -1.27
N PHE A 173 10.42 -25.50 -0.40
CA PHE A 173 11.31 -26.66 -0.23
C PHE A 173 11.14 -27.64 -1.40
N LEU A 174 9.91 -28.06 -1.68
CA LEU A 174 9.61 -28.90 -2.85
C LEU A 174 10.05 -28.24 -4.16
N THR A 175 9.78 -26.95 -4.33
CA THR A 175 10.20 -26.24 -5.56
C THR A 175 11.71 -26.10 -5.67
N ALA A 176 12.43 -25.88 -4.57
CA ALA A 176 13.90 -25.90 -4.58
C ALA A 176 14.45 -27.25 -5.03
N LEU A 177 13.90 -28.36 -4.53
CA LEU A 177 14.26 -29.71 -4.96
C LEU A 177 13.94 -29.94 -6.44
N LEU A 178 12.74 -29.59 -6.90
CA LEU A 178 12.33 -29.75 -8.31
C LEU A 178 13.23 -28.98 -9.28
N LEU A 179 13.70 -27.79 -8.90
CA LEU A 179 14.60 -26.98 -9.73
C LEU A 179 16.01 -27.58 -9.84
N ALA A 180 16.49 -28.24 -8.78
CA ALA A 180 17.88 -28.66 -8.65
C ALA A 180 18.11 -30.15 -8.97
N LEU A 181 17.14 -31.03 -8.70
CA LEU A 181 17.29 -32.47 -8.90
C LEU A 181 17.42 -32.93 -10.37
N PRO A 182 17.00 -32.18 -11.41
CA PRO A 182 17.35 -32.52 -12.79
C PRO A 182 18.86 -32.65 -13.03
N LEU A 183 19.69 -32.01 -12.20
CA LEU A 183 21.16 -32.14 -12.23
C LEU A 183 21.67 -33.55 -11.91
N LYS A 184 20.83 -34.40 -11.31
CA LYS A 184 21.17 -35.75 -10.85
C LYS A 184 20.34 -36.85 -11.52
N ALA A 185 19.45 -36.49 -12.45
CA ALA A 185 18.58 -37.43 -13.16
C ALA A 185 19.21 -37.95 -14.47
N ALA A 186 20.53 -38.04 -14.57
CA ALA A 186 21.21 -38.44 -15.81
C ALA A 186 21.05 -39.94 -16.13
N GLU A 187 21.15 -40.80 -15.11
CA GLU A 187 21.23 -42.27 -15.27
C GLU A 187 19.98 -43.00 -14.79
N GLN A 188 19.21 -42.40 -13.88
CA GLN A 188 18.03 -43.00 -13.28
C GLN A 188 17.00 -41.93 -12.89
N ASP A 189 15.75 -42.36 -12.74
CA ASP A 189 14.65 -41.51 -12.30
C ASP A 189 14.91 -40.98 -10.89
N VAL A 190 14.60 -39.71 -10.66
CA VAL A 190 14.62 -39.10 -9.32
C VAL A 190 13.18 -38.92 -8.87
N VAL A 191 12.84 -39.53 -7.74
CA VAL A 191 11.48 -39.49 -7.19
C VAL A 191 11.45 -38.64 -5.92
N ILE A 192 10.47 -37.74 -5.86
CA ILE A 192 10.12 -36.96 -4.67
C ILE A 192 8.73 -37.38 -4.19
N ALA A 193 8.64 -37.84 -2.94
CA ALA A 193 7.39 -38.13 -2.24
C ALA A 193 7.04 -36.98 -1.29
N VAL A 194 5.81 -36.47 -1.38
CA VAL A 194 5.30 -35.41 -0.50
C VAL A 194 4.53 -36.01 0.66
N GLN A 195 4.93 -35.67 1.88
CA GLN A 195 4.24 -36.08 3.11
C GLN A 195 3.15 -35.07 3.47
N GLY A 196 1.95 -35.55 3.77
CA GLY A 196 0.81 -34.71 4.14
C GLY A 196 0.21 -33.95 2.97
N GLU A 197 -0.65 -32.98 3.27
CA GLU A 197 -1.28 -32.15 2.24
C GLU A 197 -0.30 -31.08 1.72
N LEU A 198 -0.15 -31.01 0.40
CA LEU A 198 0.68 -29.99 -0.23
C LEU A 198 -0.03 -28.64 -0.21
N ILE A 199 0.51 -27.69 0.56
CA ILE A 199 0.06 -26.30 0.53
C ILE A 199 0.71 -25.54 -0.62
N SER A 200 0.12 -24.40 -1.01
CA SER A 200 0.74 -23.47 -1.97
C SER A 200 1.08 -24.13 -3.33
N LYS A 201 0.21 -25.06 -3.78
CA LYS A 201 0.24 -25.77 -5.07
C LYS A 201 0.57 -24.86 -6.28
N PRO A 202 0.05 -23.62 -6.39
CA PRO A 202 0.39 -22.71 -7.47
C PRO A 202 1.89 -22.51 -7.75
N TYR A 203 2.72 -22.43 -6.70
CA TYR A 203 4.17 -22.23 -6.89
C TYR A 203 4.88 -23.47 -7.42
N VAL A 204 4.33 -24.64 -7.12
CA VAL A 204 4.80 -25.90 -7.70
C VAL A 204 4.45 -25.92 -9.19
N GLU A 205 3.24 -25.52 -9.58
CA GLU A 205 2.85 -25.43 -11.00
C GLU A 205 3.73 -24.48 -11.80
N ILE A 206 4.00 -23.28 -11.28
CA ILE A 206 4.97 -22.35 -11.91
C ILE A 206 6.31 -23.07 -12.15
N THR A 207 6.78 -23.81 -11.14
CA THR A 207 8.05 -24.54 -11.23
C THR A 207 8.02 -25.63 -12.29
N LEU A 208 6.96 -26.43 -12.36
CA LEU A 208 6.79 -27.48 -13.38
C LEU A 208 6.69 -26.89 -14.80
N ASN A 209 5.96 -25.78 -14.96
CA ASN A 209 5.82 -25.10 -16.25
C ASN A 209 7.16 -24.51 -16.73
N LEU A 210 7.93 -23.91 -15.82
CA LEU A 210 9.27 -23.42 -16.13
C LEU A 210 10.24 -24.57 -16.45
N LEU A 211 10.26 -25.65 -15.66
CA LEU A 211 11.07 -26.82 -15.96
C LEU A 211 10.78 -27.38 -17.36
N ARG A 212 9.50 -27.46 -17.75
CA ARG A 212 9.11 -27.89 -19.10
C ARG A 212 9.69 -26.98 -20.18
N ARG A 213 9.68 -25.66 -19.97
CA ARG A 213 10.32 -24.68 -20.88
C ARG A 213 11.83 -24.87 -20.97
N PHE A 214 12.47 -25.33 -19.91
CA PHE A 214 13.89 -25.69 -19.87
C PHE A 214 14.17 -27.16 -20.25
N GLY A 215 13.21 -27.84 -20.89
CA GLY A 215 13.39 -29.18 -21.46
C GLY A 215 13.18 -30.34 -20.47
N VAL A 216 12.70 -30.09 -19.25
CA VAL A 216 12.48 -31.13 -18.23
C VAL A 216 11.00 -31.32 -17.97
N SER A 217 10.47 -32.48 -18.36
CA SER A 217 9.07 -32.86 -18.15
C SER A 217 8.93 -33.74 -16.91
N VAL A 218 8.69 -33.11 -15.76
CA VAL A 218 8.41 -33.82 -14.50
C VAL A 218 7.05 -34.49 -14.58
N GLN A 219 7.00 -35.79 -14.31
CA GLN A 219 5.77 -36.56 -14.20
C GLN A 219 5.22 -36.45 -12.78
N ARG A 220 3.90 -36.51 -12.62
CA ARG A 220 3.26 -36.34 -11.32
C ARG A 220 2.09 -37.31 -11.15
N THR A 221 2.01 -37.92 -9.98
CA THR A 221 0.82 -38.67 -9.52
C THR A 221 0.19 -37.86 -8.40
N GLY A 222 -0.98 -37.28 -8.66
CA GLY A 222 -1.66 -36.39 -7.70
C GLY A 222 -0.79 -35.21 -7.27
N TRP A 223 -0.68 -34.94 -5.98
CA TRP A 223 0.29 -34.00 -5.41
C TRP A 223 1.30 -34.68 -4.47
N GLU A 224 1.20 -36.00 -4.36
CA GLU A 224 1.91 -36.83 -3.40
C GLU A 224 3.23 -37.36 -3.98
N ARG A 225 3.39 -37.39 -5.31
CA ARG A 225 4.58 -37.95 -5.97
C ARG A 225 4.96 -37.20 -7.24
N PHE A 226 6.25 -36.88 -7.36
CA PHE A 226 6.87 -36.27 -8.53
C PHE A 226 8.03 -37.13 -9.02
N VAL A 227 8.11 -37.37 -10.32
CA VAL A 227 9.16 -38.17 -10.95
C VAL A 227 9.86 -37.33 -12.01
N ILE A 228 11.16 -37.12 -11.83
CA ILE A 228 12.05 -36.49 -12.81
C ILE A 228 12.66 -37.64 -13.62
N PRO A 229 12.34 -37.78 -14.91
CA PRO A 229 12.77 -38.93 -15.71
C PRO A 229 14.29 -38.99 -15.89
N ALA A 230 14.83 -40.20 -15.98
CA ALA A 230 16.21 -40.46 -16.38
C ALA A 230 16.52 -39.80 -17.73
N GLY A 231 17.74 -39.28 -17.86
CA GLY A 231 18.20 -38.51 -19.03
C GLY A 231 17.74 -37.05 -19.06
N SER A 232 17.02 -36.57 -18.04
CA SER A 232 16.62 -35.16 -17.94
C SER A 232 17.85 -34.24 -17.92
N ARG A 233 17.80 -33.15 -18.69
CA ARG A 233 18.83 -32.11 -18.74
C ARG A 233 18.18 -30.75 -18.89
N LEU A 234 18.69 -29.76 -18.16
CA LEU A 234 18.28 -28.37 -18.31
C LEU A 234 18.87 -27.80 -19.59
N ARG A 235 18.03 -27.33 -20.51
CA ARG A 235 18.41 -26.71 -21.78
C ARG A 235 17.82 -25.32 -21.87
N SER A 236 18.61 -24.37 -22.37
CA SER A 236 18.10 -23.03 -22.58
C SER A 236 16.96 -23.02 -23.60
N PRO A 237 15.87 -22.28 -23.35
CA PRO A 237 14.84 -22.02 -24.36
C PRO A 237 15.29 -20.97 -25.40
N GLY A 238 16.52 -20.45 -25.31
CA GLY A 238 17.00 -19.31 -26.09
C GLY A 238 16.49 -18.00 -25.53
N ARG A 239 15.16 -17.81 -25.49
CA ARG A 239 14.51 -16.61 -24.94
C ARG A 239 13.35 -16.96 -24.02
N ILE A 240 13.19 -16.20 -22.94
CA ILE A 240 12.07 -16.33 -22.01
C ILE A 240 11.64 -14.98 -21.44
N ALA A 241 10.34 -14.71 -21.48
CA ALA A 241 9.75 -13.53 -20.84
C ALA A 241 9.23 -13.89 -19.44
N VAL A 242 9.49 -13.00 -18.50
CA VAL A 242 8.92 -13.01 -17.15
C VAL A 242 7.61 -12.24 -17.19
N GLU A 243 6.51 -12.91 -16.82
CA GLU A 243 5.18 -12.30 -16.69
C GLU A 243 5.14 -11.28 -15.55
N GLY A 244 4.18 -10.35 -15.60
CA GLY A 244 3.88 -9.44 -14.49
C GLY A 244 3.48 -10.21 -13.23
N ASP A 245 3.64 -9.62 -12.05
CA ASP A 245 3.35 -10.31 -10.80
C ASP A 245 1.83 -10.45 -10.53
N ALA A 246 1.31 -11.68 -10.60
CA ALA A 246 -0.12 -11.94 -10.43
C ALA A 246 -0.63 -11.62 -9.02
N SER A 247 0.19 -11.81 -7.98
CA SER A 247 -0.20 -11.41 -6.64
C SER A 247 -0.34 -9.89 -6.52
N SER A 248 0.56 -9.13 -7.15
CA SER A 248 0.51 -7.67 -7.20
C SER A 248 -0.66 -7.14 -8.02
N ALA A 249 -1.06 -7.88 -9.07
CA ALA A 249 -2.25 -7.59 -9.87
C ALA A 249 -3.51 -7.46 -8.99
N SER A 250 -3.62 -8.30 -7.95
CA SER A 250 -4.79 -8.36 -7.09
C SER A 250 -5.16 -7.00 -6.49
N TYR A 251 -4.17 -6.19 -6.10
CA TYR A 251 -4.40 -4.87 -5.48
C TYR A 251 -5.11 -3.92 -6.45
N PHE A 252 -4.66 -3.85 -7.69
CA PHE A 252 -5.23 -2.96 -8.70
C PHE A 252 -6.58 -3.46 -9.21
N LEU A 253 -6.74 -4.79 -9.33
CA LEU A 253 -8.04 -5.39 -9.65
C LEU A 253 -9.09 -5.07 -8.57
N ALA A 254 -8.73 -5.23 -7.30
CA ALA A 254 -9.59 -4.83 -6.18
C ALA A 254 -9.87 -3.32 -6.19
N ALA A 255 -8.87 -2.49 -6.43
CA ALA A 255 -9.05 -1.04 -6.57
C ALA A 255 -10.06 -0.68 -7.66
N GLY A 256 -10.04 -1.37 -8.81
CA GLY A 256 -11.02 -1.16 -9.88
C GLY A 256 -12.45 -1.57 -9.53
N VAL A 257 -12.64 -2.47 -8.55
CA VAL A 257 -13.97 -2.77 -8.00
C VAL A 257 -14.38 -1.73 -6.97
N LEU A 258 -13.51 -1.49 -5.97
CA LEU A 258 -13.79 -0.56 -4.85
C LEU A 258 -13.94 0.89 -5.32
N GLY A 259 -13.17 1.29 -6.32
CA GLY A 259 -13.24 2.63 -6.92
C GLY A 259 -14.56 2.94 -7.61
N GLN A 260 -15.43 1.95 -7.82
CA GLN A 260 -16.74 2.13 -8.45
C GLN A 260 -17.88 2.22 -7.42
N LEU A 261 -17.58 2.06 -6.12
CA LEU A 261 -18.59 2.08 -5.04
C LEU A 261 -19.23 3.46 -4.84
N HIS A 262 -18.45 4.54 -5.00
CA HIS A 262 -18.91 5.92 -4.78
C HIS A 262 -19.46 6.56 -6.06
N ARG A 263 -18.72 6.42 -7.17
CA ARG A 263 -19.07 7.00 -8.46
C ARG A 263 -18.61 6.08 -9.57
N ARG A 264 -19.46 5.89 -10.59
CA ARG A 264 -19.07 5.16 -11.78
C ARG A 264 -17.96 5.91 -12.53
N GLY A 265 -16.85 5.24 -12.80
CA GLY A 265 -15.67 5.77 -13.47
C GLY A 265 -15.14 4.84 -14.55
N ALA A 266 -13.96 5.15 -15.08
CA ALA A 266 -13.28 4.27 -16.03
C ALA A 266 -12.86 2.94 -15.36
N PRO A 267 -12.79 1.84 -16.12
CA PRO A 267 -12.29 0.56 -15.58
C PRO A 267 -10.80 0.65 -15.24
N VAL A 268 -10.33 -0.27 -14.40
CA VAL A 268 -8.91 -0.47 -14.13
C VAL A 268 -8.43 -1.68 -14.92
N ARG A 269 -7.50 -1.45 -15.85
CA ARG A 269 -6.81 -2.51 -16.60
C ARG A 269 -5.44 -2.76 -16.02
N VAL A 270 -5.15 -4.02 -15.74
CA VAL A 270 -3.86 -4.50 -15.25
C VAL A 270 -3.19 -5.30 -16.36
N GLU A 271 -2.07 -4.80 -16.88
CA GLU A 271 -1.30 -5.36 -17.99
C GLU A 271 -0.08 -6.14 -17.46
N GLY A 272 0.33 -7.19 -18.18
CA GLY A 272 1.44 -8.09 -17.82
C GLY A 272 0.99 -9.45 -17.27
N VAL A 273 -0.30 -9.64 -17.00
CA VAL A 273 -0.92 -10.91 -16.63
C VAL A 273 -2.28 -11.03 -17.33
N GLY A 274 -2.60 -12.22 -17.84
CA GLY A 274 -3.85 -12.46 -18.55
C GLY A 274 -4.33 -13.90 -18.39
N ARG A 275 -5.20 -14.34 -19.29
CA ARG A 275 -5.85 -15.66 -19.24
C ARG A 275 -4.88 -16.85 -19.28
N ASP A 276 -3.71 -16.67 -19.89
CA ASP A 276 -2.72 -17.72 -20.11
C ASP A 276 -1.55 -17.69 -19.10
N SER A 277 -1.66 -16.86 -18.05
CA SER A 277 -0.65 -16.76 -17.00
C SER A 277 -0.41 -18.11 -16.32
N ILE A 278 0.86 -18.44 -16.09
CA ILE A 278 1.26 -19.67 -15.36
C ILE A 278 1.15 -19.52 -13.84
N GLN A 279 0.86 -18.32 -13.35
CA GLN A 279 0.80 -18.01 -11.93
C GLN A 279 -0.61 -18.27 -11.39
N GLY A 280 -0.75 -19.14 -10.38
CA GLY A 280 -2.07 -19.47 -9.84
C GLY A 280 -2.79 -18.30 -9.18
N ASP A 281 -2.08 -17.27 -8.71
CA ASP A 281 -2.68 -16.09 -8.10
C ASP A 281 -3.60 -15.29 -9.06
N VAL A 282 -3.54 -15.54 -10.38
CA VAL A 282 -4.54 -14.98 -11.31
C VAL A 282 -5.96 -15.46 -11.01
N ALA A 283 -6.11 -16.61 -10.33
CA ALA A 283 -7.41 -17.08 -9.87
C ALA A 283 -8.11 -16.09 -8.93
N PHE A 284 -7.39 -15.12 -8.34
CA PHE A 284 -7.99 -14.03 -7.57
C PHE A 284 -9.05 -13.27 -8.37
N ALA A 285 -8.81 -13.02 -9.66
CA ALA A 285 -9.76 -12.33 -10.51
C ALA A 285 -11.06 -13.15 -10.72
N ARG A 286 -10.96 -14.49 -10.75
CA ARG A 286 -12.13 -15.38 -10.80
C ARG A 286 -12.89 -15.35 -9.47
N VAL A 287 -12.17 -15.38 -8.35
CA VAL A 287 -12.80 -15.25 -7.03
C VAL A 287 -13.55 -13.91 -6.93
N LEU A 288 -12.95 -12.79 -7.36
CA LEU A 288 -13.67 -11.52 -7.41
C LEU A 288 -14.93 -11.58 -8.28
N GLU A 289 -14.86 -12.22 -9.46
CA GLU A 289 -16.01 -12.42 -10.35
C GLU A 289 -17.13 -13.23 -9.66
N ASP A 290 -16.79 -14.30 -8.95
CA ASP A 290 -17.73 -15.13 -8.18
C ASP A 290 -18.40 -14.33 -7.04
N LEU A 291 -17.64 -13.42 -6.40
CA LEU A 291 -18.15 -12.49 -5.38
C LEU A 291 -18.99 -11.36 -5.97
N GLY A 292 -19.04 -11.23 -7.31
CA GLY A 292 -19.90 -10.29 -8.00
C GLY A 292 -19.19 -9.11 -8.66
N ALA A 293 -17.87 -9.14 -8.83
CA ALA A 293 -17.15 -8.15 -9.63
C ALA A 293 -17.38 -8.36 -11.13
N SER A 294 -17.36 -7.28 -11.91
CA SER A 294 -17.31 -7.32 -13.36
C SER A 294 -15.85 -7.43 -13.82
N VAL A 295 -15.49 -8.56 -14.44
CA VAL A 295 -14.10 -8.88 -14.83
C VAL A 295 -14.03 -9.18 -16.32
N ARG A 296 -13.02 -8.63 -17.00
CA ARG A 296 -12.71 -8.92 -18.39
C ARG A 296 -11.28 -9.44 -18.54
N TRP A 297 -11.14 -10.55 -19.26
CA TRP A 297 -9.87 -11.22 -19.49
C TRP A 297 -9.34 -10.96 -20.90
N GLY A 298 -8.12 -10.47 -21.01
CA GLY A 298 -7.32 -10.46 -22.23
C GLY A 298 -6.23 -11.53 -22.21
N ASP A 299 -5.38 -11.53 -23.24
CA ASP A 299 -4.24 -12.43 -23.34
C ASP A 299 -3.09 -11.97 -22.42
N ASP A 300 -2.87 -10.65 -22.34
CA ASP A 300 -1.84 -10.03 -21.49
C ASP A 300 -2.39 -9.08 -20.41
N PHE A 301 -3.72 -8.99 -20.26
CA PHE A 301 -4.36 -8.11 -19.29
C PHE A 301 -5.56 -8.75 -18.58
N ILE A 302 -5.86 -8.23 -17.39
CA ILE A 302 -7.12 -8.44 -16.67
C ILE A 302 -7.69 -7.07 -16.32
N GLU A 303 -8.99 -6.86 -16.48
CA GLU A 303 -9.64 -5.57 -16.26
C GLU A 303 -10.85 -5.72 -15.35
N THR A 304 -10.99 -4.83 -14.36
CA THR A 304 -12.16 -4.75 -13.47
C THR A 304 -12.96 -3.48 -13.73
N ASP A 305 -14.29 -3.61 -13.78
CA ASP A 305 -15.24 -2.53 -14.03
C ASP A 305 -16.37 -2.56 -12.98
N GLY A 306 -16.00 -2.45 -11.70
CA GLY A 306 -16.97 -2.39 -10.61
C GLY A 306 -17.70 -3.71 -10.36
N LEU A 307 -18.96 -3.59 -9.96
CA LEU A 307 -19.84 -4.71 -9.63
C LEU A 307 -20.69 -5.14 -10.84
N GLN A 308 -21.06 -6.42 -10.86
CA GLN A 308 -22.04 -6.95 -11.80
C GLN A 308 -23.41 -6.25 -11.63
N PRO A 309 -24.21 -6.14 -12.72
CA PRO A 309 -25.50 -5.47 -12.66
C PRO A 309 -26.41 -6.00 -11.55
N GLY A 310 -27.01 -5.08 -10.78
CA GLY A 310 -27.95 -5.40 -9.70
C GLY A 310 -27.32 -5.62 -8.32
N LEU A 311 -25.98 -5.67 -8.22
CA LEU A 311 -25.28 -5.74 -6.94
C LEU A 311 -24.94 -4.35 -6.40
N LYS A 312 -24.94 -4.22 -5.08
CA LYS A 312 -24.57 -3.00 -4.35
C LYS A 312 -23.26 -3.12 -3.57
N ALA A 313 -22.81 -4.35 -3.35
CA ALA A 313 -21.59 -4.72 -2.67
C ALA A 313 -21.13 -6.07 -3.22
N LEU A 314 -19.86 -6.42 -2.95
CA LEU A 314 -19.39 -7.80 -3.12
C LEU A 314 -20.10 -8.71 -2.11
N ARG A 315 -20.35 -9.95 -2.51
CA ARG A 315 -20.96 -10.94 -1.62
C ARG A 315 -19.96 -11.39 -0.56
N GLY A 316 -20.36 -11.39 0.70
CA GLY A 316 -19.62 -12.06 1.77
C GLY A 316 -19.82 -13.58 1.73
N GLY A 317 -19.03 -14.31 2.52
CA GLY A 317 -19.14 -15.77 2.61
C GLY A 317 -17.84 -16.45 3.02
N GLU A 318 -17.80 -17.78 2.91
CA GLU A 318 -16.57 -18.55 3.11
C GLU A 318 -15.82 -18.71 1.79
N ILE A 319 -14.51 -18.44 1.79
CA ILE A 319 -13.64 -18.50 0.61
C ILE A 319 -12.42 -19.35 0.93
N ASP A 320 -12.29 -20.47 0.22
CA ASP A 320 -11.07 -21.28 0.21
C ASP A 320 -9.98 -20.53 -0.56
N CYS A 321 -8.88 -20.23 0.14
CA CYS A 321 -7.77 -19.45 -0.40
C CYS A 321 -6.57 -20.29 -0.83
N LEU A 322 -6.68 -21.63 -0.89
CA LEU A 322 -5.56 -22.53 -1.17
C LEU A 322 -4.92 -22.25 -2.54
N ALA A 323 -5.72 -21.83 -3.52
CA ALA A 323 -5.28 -21.52 -4.89
C ALA A 323 -4.67 -20.12 -5.04
N ILE A 324 -4.87 -19.23 -4.07
CA ILE A 324 -4.46 -17.82 -4.12
C ILE A 324 -3.82 -17.38 -2.79
N PRO A 325 -2.88 -18.16 -2.22
CA PRO A 325 -2.46 -17.99 -0.84
C PRO A 325 -1.89 -16.60 -0.56
N ASP A 326 -1.25 -15.98 -1.55
CA ASP A 326 -0.60 -14.68 -1.40
C ASP A 326 -1.53 -13.51 -1.78
N ALA A 327 -2.42 -13.69 -2.77
CA ALA A 327 -3.43 -12.71 -3.17
C ALA A 327 -4.66 -12.65 -2.23
N ALA A 328 -4.88 -13.68 -1.39
CA ALA A 328 -5.98 -13.72 -0.44
C ALA A 328 -5.95 -12.58 0.60
N MET A 329 -4.79 -11.98 0.89
CA MET A 329 -4.71 -10.77 1.73
C MET A 329 -5.50 -9.60 1.15
N THR A 330 -5.61 -9.53 -0.18
CA THR A 330 -6.40 -8.52 -0.87
C THR A 330 -7.90 -8.77 -0.68
N LEU A 331 -8.35 -10.02 -0.61
CA LEU A 331 -9.75 -10.36 -0.31
C LEU A 331 -10.17 -9.91 1.09
N ALA A 332 -9.25 -9.98 2.06
CA ALA A 332 -9.53 -9.48 3.41
C ALA A 332 -9.85 -7.98 3.42
N MET A 333 -9.27 -7.22 2.50
CA MET A 333 -9.56 -5.78 2.35
C MET A 333 -10.89 -5.55 1.64
N THR A 334 -11.21 -6.34 0.62
CA THR A 334 -12.52 -6.24 -0.05
C THR A 334 -13.67 -6.64 0.87
N ALA A 335 -13.42 -7.52 1.86
CA ALA A 335 -14.40 -7.93 2.85
C ALA A 335 -14.91 -6.77 3.73
N LEU A 336 -14.13 -5.70 3.91
CA LEU A 336 -14.58 -4.50 4.61
C LEU A 336 -15.77 -3.81 3.91
N PHE A 337 -15.94 -4.07 2.61
CA PHE A 337 -16.95 -3.47 1.74
C PHE A 337 -18.02 -4.48 1.26
N ALA A 338 -18.02 -5.70 1.82
CA ALA A 338 -18.95 -6.75 1.45
C ALA A 338 -20.33 -6.55 2.10
N ASP A 339 -21.35 -7.28 1.60
CA ASP A 339 -22.70 -7.28 2.18
C ASP A 339 -22.86 -8.15 3.44
N ALA A 340 -21.90 -9.02 3.71
CA ALA A 340 -21.91 -9.97 4.83
C ALA A 340 -20.49 -10.30 5.32
N PRO A 341 -20.33 -10.86 6.54
CA PRO A 341 -19.03 -11.30 7.03
C PRO A 341 -18.37 -12.31 6.08
N THR A 342 -17.07 -12.15 5.87
CA THR A 342 -16.27 -13.00 4.98
C THR A 342 -15.25 -13.80 5.77
N THR A 343 -15.25 -15.12 5.62
CA THR A 343 -14.25 -16.02 6.21
C THR A 343 -13.30 -16.50 5.12
N LEU A 344 -12.02 -16.17 5.24
CA LEU A 344 -10.94 -16.72 4.43
C LEU A 344 -10.39 -17.97 5.11
N THR A 345 -10.34 -19.11 4.43
CA THR A 345 -9.84 -20.39 4.95
C THR A 345 -8.61 -20.86 4.17
N ALA A 346 -7.94 -21.93 4.65
CA ALA A 346 -6.73 -22.48 4.04
C ALA A 346 -5.54 -21.49 3.96
N ILE A 347 -5.48 -20.53 4.88
CA ILE A 347 -4.42 -19.50 4.96
C ILE A 347 -3.36 -19.79 6.03
N GLY A 348 -3.30 -21.00 6.60
CA GLY A 348 -2.36 -21.34 7.69
C GLY A 348 -0.88 -21.01 7.40
N SER A 349 -0.48 -21.07 6.12
CA SER A 349 0.88 -20.71 5.69
C SER A 349 1.25 -19.25 5.99
N TRP A 350 0.29 -18.35 6.19
CA TRP A 350 0.48 -16.93 6.51
C TRP A 350 1.25 -16.69 7.80
N ARG A 351 1.23 -17.64 8.74
CA ARG A 351 1.89 -17.50 10.05
C ARG A 351 3.41 -17.54 9.97
N VAL A 352 3.96 -18.18 8.93
CA VAL A 352 5.41 -18.45 8.77
C VAL A 352 6.02 -17.72 7.57
N LYS A 353 5.34 -16.68 7.06
CA LYS A 353 5.81 -15.84 5.96
C LYS A 353 6.75 -14.75 6.50
N GLU A 354 6.77 -13.58 5.89
CA GLU A 354 7.56 -12.43 6.32
C GLU A 354 7.24 -12.00 7.77
N THR A 355 5.95 -11.96 8.10
CA THR A 355 5.38 -11.79 9.45
C THR A 355 4.29 -12.85 9.69
N ASP A 356 3.75 -12.96 10.90
CA ASP A 356 2.48 -13.69 11.11
C ASP A 356 1.35 -12.83 10.53
N ARG A 357 1.04 -13.05 9.25
CA ARG A 357 0.07 -12.23 8.51
C ARG A 357 -1.36 -12.41 9.03
N ILE A 358 -1.71 -13.54 9.64
CA ILE A 358 -3.05 -13.68 10.24
C ILE A 358 -3.16 -12.74 11.42
N HIS A 359 -2.17 -12.76 12.31
CA HIS A 359 -2.13 -11.84 13.46
C HIS A 359 -2.08 -10.38 13.00
N ALA A 360 -1.15 -10.05 12.09
CA ALA A 360 -0.97 -8.69 11.60
C ALA A 360 -2.24 -8.16 10.93
N MET A 361 -2.87 -8.92 10.03
CA MET A 361 -4.14 -8.52 9.40
C MET A 361 -5.23 -8.29 10.45
N ALA A 362 -5.41 -9.20 11.42
CA ALA A 362 -6.41 -9.04 12.46
C ALA A 362 -6.19 -7.78 13.31
N THR A 363 -4.94 -7.52 13.71
CA THR A 363 -4.56 -6.34 14.48
C THR A 363 -4.81 -5.05 13.71
N GLU A 364 -4.35 -4.97 12.47
CA GLU A 364 -4.43 -3.74 11.68
C GLU A 364 -5.85 -3.46 11.16
N LEU A 365 -6.63 -4.49 10.81
CA LEU A 365 -8.05 -4.34 10.45
C LEU A 365 -8.89 -3.83 11.64
N ALA A 366 -8.61 -4.31 12.85
CA ALA A 366 -9.32 -3.85 14.05
C ALA A 366 -9.11 -2.35 14.33
N LYS A 367 -7.94 -1.80 13.97
CA LYS A 367 -7.68 -0.35 14.09
C LYS A 367 -8.60 0.49 13.20
N LEU A 368 -9.02 -0.05 12.05
CA LEU A 368 -9.98 0.58 11.14
C LEU A 368 -11.42 0.55 11.67
N GLY A 369 -11.67 -0.15 12.78
CA GLY A 369 -12.99 -0.32 13.39
C GLY A 369 -13.64 -1.67 13.12
N ALA A 370 -13.01 -2.54 12.31
CA ALA A 370 -13.60 -3.83 11.93
C ALA A 370 -13.63 -4.81 13.09
N GLN A 371 -14.72 -5.58 13.21
CA GLN A 371 -14.71 -6.79 14.02
C GLN A 371 -14.00 -7.89 13.23
N VAL A 372 -13.00 -8.51 13.84
CA VAL A 372 -12.20 -9.57 13.22
C VAL A 372 -12.04 -10.74 14.18
N GLU A 373 -12.22 -11.94 13.65
CA GLU A 373 -12.00 -13.20 14.34
C GLU A 373 -10.94 -13.99 13.56
N SER A 374 -10.06 -14.72 14.22
CA SER A 374 -9.01 -15.48 13.55
C SER A 374 -8.72 -16.79 14.26
N GLY A 375 -8.44 -17.84 13.50
CA GLY A 375 -7.95 -19.11 14.01
C GLY A 375 -6.59 -19.48 13.40
N THR A 376 -6.21 -20.75 13.48
CA THR A 376 -4.91 -21.24 13.01
C THR A 376 -4.67 -21.02 11.53
N ASP A 377 -5.71 -21.16 10.72
CA ASP A 377 -5.66 -21.22 9.27
C ASP A 377 -6.84 -20.49 8.60
N TRP A 378 -7.52 -19.62 9.34
CA TRP A 378 -8.64 -18.83 8.87
C TRP A 378 -8.70 -17.43 9.50
N LEU A 379 -9.33 -16.51 8.79
CA LEU A 379 -9.58 -15.12 9.20
C LEU A 379 -11.00 -14.73 8.79
N ARG A 380 -11.82 -14.25 9.72
CA ARG A 380 -13.18 -13.77 9.48
C ARG A 380 -13.26 -12.27 9.71
N ILE A 381 -13.68 -11.52 8.69
CA ILE A 381 -13.79 -10.07 8.68
C ILE A 381 -15.27 -9.69 8.56
N HIS A 382 -15.76 -8.84 9.46
CA HIS A 382 -17.09 -8.25 9.34
C HIS A 382 -17.02 -6.93 8.55
N PRO A 383 -17.96 -6.67 7.62
CA PRO A 383 -17.96 -5.45 6.82
C PRO A 383 -18.21 -4.20 7.68
N LEU A 384 -17.69 -3.05 7.22
CA LEU A 384 -17.79 -1.77 7.92
C LEU A 384 -18.87 -0.86 7.30
N GLN A 385 -19.76 -0.36 8.16
CA GLN A 385 -20.64 0.75 7.83
C GLN A 385 -19.89 2.09 7.88
N PRO A 386 -20.35 3.14 7.16
CA PRO A 386 -19.65 4.41 7.06
C PRO A 386 -19.26 5.06 8.40
N ASP A 387 -20.10 4.94 9.43
CA ASP A 387 -19.89 5.51 10.77
C ASP A 387 -18.96 4.67 11.67
N GLN A 388 -18.60 3.46 11.23
CA GLN A 388 -17.74 2.55 11.98
C GLN A 388 -16.25 2.70 11.62
N TRP A 389 -15.94 3.32 10.48
CA TRP A 389 -14.57 3.54 10.02
C TRP A 389 -13.79 4.44 10.97
N ARG A 390 -12.55 4.06 11.26
CA ARG A 390 -11.63 4.81 12.11
C ARG A 390 -10.32 5.07 11.38
N SER A 391 -9.86 6.32 11.41
CA SER A 391 -8.53 6.67 10.92
C SER A 391 -7.48 5.92 11.71
N ALA A 392 -6.48 5.36 11.01
CA ALA A 392 -5.50 4.49 11.63
C ALA A 392 -4.11 4.63 11.00
N THR A 393 -3.09 4.43 11.82
CA THR A 393 -1.73 4.15 11.36
C THR A 393 -1.54 2.64 11.30
N ILE A 394 -1.24 2.15 10.10
CA ILE A 394 -1.05 0.76 9.77
C ILE A 394 0.42 0.41 9.87
N ALA A 395 0.75 -0.52 10.77
CA ALA A 395 2.08 -1.10 10.86
C ALA A 395 2.28 -2.14 9.74
N THR A 396 3.40 -2.08 9.04
CA THR A 396 3.68 -2.98 7.90
C THR A 396 4.48 -4.21 8.28
N TYR A 397 5.16 -4.21 9.43
CA TYR A 397 5.98 -5.32 9.92
C TYR A 397 7.11 -5.74 8.94
N ASP A 398 7.63 -4.78 8.16
CA ASP A 398 8.55 -5.06 7.02
C ASP A 398 7.95 -6.05 5.99
N ASP A 399 6.63 -6.10 5.89
CA ASP A 399 5.89 -6.92 4.94
C ASP A 399 5.19 -6.04 3.89
N HIS A 400 5.81 -5.98 2.71
CA HIS A 400 5.25 -5.36 1.51
C HIS A 400 3.75 -5.63 1.27
N ARG A 401 3.25 -6.84 1.57
CA ARG A 401 1.85 -7.16 1.34
C ARG A 401 0.91 -6.42 2.28
N MET A 402 1.32 -6.19 3.54
CA MET A 402 0.57 -5.38 4.50
C MET A 402 0.46 -3.94 3.98
N ALA A 403 1.57 -3.35 3.51
CA ALA A 403 1.55 -1.99 2.97
C ALA A 403 0.62 -1.86 1.75
N MET A 404 0.72 -2.80 0.79
CA MET A 404 -0.04 -2.75 -0.45
C MET A 404 -1.53 -3.06 -0.25
N CYS A 405 -1.90 -4.09 0.52
CA CYS A 405 -3.32 -4.40 0.72
C CYS A 405 -4.03 -3.30 1.52
N PHE A 406 -3.42 -2.77 2.59
CA PHE A 406 -4.03 -1.72 3.40
C PHE A 406 -4.16 -0.38 2.67
N SER A 407 -3.48 -0.19 1.53
CA SER A 407 -3.78 0.95 0.67
C SER A 407 -5.25 0.98 0.22
N LEU A 408 -5.89 -0.19 0.06
CA LEU A 408 -7.29 -0.32 -0.35
C LEU A 408 -8.28 0.14 0.72
N ALA A 409 -7.86 0.23 1.98
CA ALA A 409 -8.69 0.81 3.04
C ALA A 409 -9.01 2.29 2.77
N SER A 410 -8.21 2.97 1.93
CA SER A 410 -8.45 4.36 1.56
C SER A 410 -9.71 4.56 0.70
N PHE A 411 -10.31 3.51 0.12
CA PHE A 411 -11.66 3.60 -0.46
C PHE A 411 -12.79 3.68 0.58
N GLY A 412 -12.47 3.47 1.86
CA GLY A 412 -13.37 3.63 2.99
C GLY A 412 -13.52 5.09 3.45
N HIS A 413 -14.12 5.28 4.63
CA HIS A 413 -14.45 6.60 5.18
C HIS A 413 -13.45 7.08 6.25
N ALA A 414 -12.17 6.72 6.12
CA ALA A 414 -11.13 7.03 7.09
C ALA A 414 -9.81 7.46 6.44
N ASP A 415 -9.03 8.29 7.14
CA ASP A 415 -7.64 8.58 6.76
C ASP A 415 -6.75 7.38 7.12
N ILE A 416 -5.93 6.95 6.16
CA ILE A 416 -5.04 5.80 6.33
C ILE A 416 -3.60 6.27 6.28
N ARG A 417 -2.82 5.96 7.31
CA ARG A 417 -1.36 6.15 7.31
C ARG A 417 -0.67 4.80 7.20
N ILE A 418 0.16 4.60 6.19
CA ILE A 418 1.00 3.41 6.07
C ILE A 418 2.37 3.73 6.66
N ALA A 419 2.78 3.01 7.73
CA ALA A 419 4.13 3.12 8.28
C ALA A 419 5.13 2.32 7.43
N ASP A 420 6.35 2.81 7.25
CA ASP A 420 7.37 2.21 6.40
C ASP A 420 6.83 1.77 5.02
N PRO A 421 6.34 2.71 4.20
CA PRO A 421 5.84 2.41 2.86
C PRO A 421 6.95 1.89 1.93
N GLY A 422 8.22 2.07 2.30
CA GLY A 422 9.38 1.61 1.52
C GLY A 422 9.50 0.10 1.40
N CYS A 423 8.91 -0.67 2.33
CA CYS A 423 8.98 -2.13 2.34
C CYS A 423 8.40 -2.77 1.05
N VAL A 424 7.57 -2.05 0.29
CA VAL A 424 7.04 -2.50 -1.01
C VAL A 424 8.14 -2.82 -2.04
N ALA A 425 9.34 -2.23 -1.91
CA ALA A 425 10.47 -2.44 -2.81
C ALA A 425 10.90 -3.91 -2.97
N LYS A 426 10.53 -4.77 -2.02
CA LYS A 426 10.75 -6.22 -2.09
C LYS A 426 10.08 -6.88 -3.31
N THR A 427 8.97 -6.34 -3.79
CA THR A 427 8.20 -6.91 -4.92
C THR A 427 7.72 -5.88 -5.93
N TYR A 428 7.46 -4.65 -5.52
CA TYR A 428 6.93 -3.60 -6.37
C TYR A 428 7.40 -2.22 -5.90
N PRO A 429 8.64 -1.81 -6.21
CA PRO A 429 9.19 -0.51 -5.79
C PRO A 429 8.33 0.71 -6.21
N GLY A 430 7.69 0.65 -7.38
CA GLY A 430 6.82 1.71 -7.90
C GLY A 430 5.37 1.68 -7.39
N TYR A 431 5.01 0.79 -6.46
CA TYR A 431 3.61 0.49 -6.15
C TYR A 431 2.74 1.73 -5.89
N PHE A 432 3.13 2.59 -4.95
CA PHE A 432 2.31 3.75 -4.58
C PHE A 432 2.24 4.78 -5.71
N GLN A 433 3.26 4.88 -6.57
CA GLN A 433 3.21 5.77 -7.74
C GLN A 433 2.15 5.31 -8.74
N ASP A 434 2.10 4.00 -9.00
CA ASP A 434 1.10 3.42 -9.90
C ASP A 434 -0.30 3.41 -9.26
N PHE A 435 -0.40 3.19 -7.95
CA PHE A 435 -1.64 3.29 -7.19
C PHE A 435 -2.23 4.70 -7.26
N PHE A 436 -1.42 5.75 -7.01
CA PHE A 436 -1.88 7.13 -7.14
C PHE A 436 -2.21 7.52 -8.57
N ARG A 437 -1.55 6.94 -9.58
CA ARG A 437 -1.85 7.22 -10.99
C ARG A 437 -3.26 6.78 -11.38
N ILE A 438 -3.75 5.68 -10.81
CA ILE A 438 -5.08 5.16 -11.14
C ILE A 438 -6.17 5.54 -10.15
N THR A 439 -5.84 6.10 -8.99
CA THR A 439 -6.83 6.44 -7.96
C THR A 439 -7.20 7.91 -7.99
N ARG A 440 -8.42 8.21 -7.56
CA ARG A 440 -8.96 9.57 -7.46
C ARG A 440 -9.34 9.84 -6.01
N PRO A 441 -8.63 10.74 -5.31
CA PRO A 441 -8.97 11.05 -3.93
C PRO A 441 -10.18 11.98 -3.86
N VAL A 442 -10.85 12.04 -2.71
CA VAL A 442 -11.89 13.05 -2.45
C VAL A 442 -11.32 14.43 -2.77
N PRO A 443 -11.97 15.26 -3.60
CA PRO A 443 -11.45 16.55 -4.00
C PRO A 443 -11.44 17.55 -2.84
N VAL A 444 -10.40 18.38 -2.80
CA VAL A 444 -10.24 19.48 -1.84
C VAL A 444 -9.95 20.77 -2.59
N ILE A 445 -10.69 21.83 -2.26
CA ILE A 445 -10.38 23.21 -2.60
C ILE A 445 -9.89 23.90 -1.33
N ALA A 446 -8.61 24.25 -1.27
CA ALA A 446 -8.04 25.01 -0.17
C ALA A 446 -8.13 26.51 -0.47
N ILE A 447 -8.73 27.30 0.41
CA ILE A 447 -8.81 28.76 0.32
C ILE A 447 -8.08 29.37 1.51
N ASP A 448 -6.81 29.71 1.30
CA ASP A 448 -5.97 30.35 2.31
C ASP A 448 -5.95 31.87 2.15
N GLY A 449 -5.75 32.59 3.24
CA GLY A 449 -5.59 34.03 3.20
C GLY A 449 -5.64 34.71 4.56
N PRO A 450 -5.35 36.01 4.63
CA PRO A 450 -5.34 36.75 5.88
C PRO A 450 -6.74 36.84 6.51
N THR A 451 -6.80 37.38 7.72
CA THR A 451 -8.11 37.66 8.35
C THR A 451 -8.86 38.75 7.58
N ALA A 452 -10.19 38.68 7.60
CA ALA A 452 -11.10 39.64 6.96
C ALA A 452 -10.95 39.77 5.42
N SER A 453 -10.30 38.82 4.75
CA SER A 453 -10.29 38.72 3.29
C SER A 453 -11.64 38.30 2.68
N GLY A 454 -12.55 37.72 3.48
CA GLY A 454 -13.82 37.18 3.01
C GLY A 454 -13.81 35.67 2.74
N LYS A 455 -12.68 34.99 2.98
CA LYS A 455 -12.48 33.56 2.68
C LYS A 455 -13.58 32.62 3.20
N GLY A 456 -14.04 32.77 4.45
CA GLY A 456 -15.08 31.88 4.99
C GLY A 456 -16.42 32.03 4.27
N SER A 457 -16.80 33.25 3.88
CA SER A 457 -18.01 33.48 3.07
C SER A 457 -17.87 32.92 1.66
N ILE A 458 -16.70 33.10 1.04
CA ILE A 458 -16.40 32.54 -0.29
C ILE A 458 -16.39 31.02 -0.24
N ALA A 459 -15.71 30.42 0.74
CA ALA A 459 -15.62 28.97 0.92
C ALA A 459 -17.00 28.33 1.11
N SER A 460 -17.85 28.92 1.97
CA SER A 460 -19.21 28.44 2.16
C SER A 460 -20.04 28.51 0.88
N ALA A 461 -19.95 29.60 0.13
CA ALA A 461 -20.70 29.77 -1.13
C ALA A 461 -20.20 28.83 -2.24
N VAL A 462 -18.88 28.63 -2.34
CA VAL A 462 -18.28 27.67 -3.28
C VAL A 462 -18.67 26.24 -2.92
N ALA A 463 -18.63 25.88 -1.63
CA ALA A 463 -19.04 24.57 -1.14
C ALA A 463 -20.51 24.29 -1.46
N GLU A 464 -21.40 25.25 -1.20
CA GLU A 464 -22.82 25.17 -1.53
C GLU A 464 -23.04 24.98 -3.04
N ALA A 465 -22.36 25.78 -3.87
CA ALA A 465 -22.47 25.68 -5.32
C ALA A 465 -22.01 24.33 -5.89
N LEU A 466 -21.05 23.66 -5.23
CA LEU A 466 -20.51 22.36 -5.63
C LEU A 466 -21.16 21.16 -4.91
N GLY A 467 -21.97 21.40 -3.87
CA GLY A 467 -22.46 20.37 -2.97
C GLY A 467 -21.38 19.72 -2.10
N PHE A 468 -20.26 20.42 -1.86
CA PHE A 468 -19.14 19.95 -1.04
C PHE A 468 -19.36 20.29 0.44
N ASP A 469 -18.66 19.58 1.31
CA ASP A 469 -18.53 19.97 2.71
C ASP A 469 -17.66 21.24 2.82
N CYS A 470 -17.87 22.02 3.88
CA CYS A 470 -17.11 23.24 4.15
C CYS A 470 -16.42 23.13 5.52
N LEU A 471 -15.11 23.41 5.58
CA LEU A 471 -14.33 23.49 6.80
C LEU A 471 -13.81 24.93 7.01
N ASP A 472 -14.33 25.63 8.02
CA ASP A 472 -13.68 26.82 8.60
C ASP A 472 -12.71 26.35 9.67
N SER A 473 -11.44 26.20 9.32
CA SER A 473 -10.40 25.75 10.25
C SER A 473 -10.28 26.68 11.47
N GLY A 474 -10.57 27.97 11.30
CA GLY A 474 -10.56 28.95 12.37
C GLY A 474 -11.64 28.70 13.42
N VAL A 475 -12.77 28.08 13.07
CA VAL A 475 -13.80 27.67 14.04
C VAL A 475 -13.25 26.63 15.00
N LEU A 476 -12.43 25.68 14.54
CA LEU A 476 -11.87 24.64 15.41
C LEU A 476 -11.01 25.25 16.52
N TYR A 477 -10.07 26.14 16.16
CA TYR A 477 -9.27 26.86 17.16
C TYR A 477 -10.14 27.71 18.10
N ARG A 478 -11.19 28.35 17.60
CA ARG A 478 -12.12 29.13 18.44
C ARG A 478 -12.93 28.24 19.38
N LEU A 479 -13.36 27.05 18.95
CA LEU A 479 -14.06 26.09 19.79
C LEU A 479 -13.15 25.55 20.89
N THR A 480 -11.91 25.18 20.56
CA THR A 480 -10.92 24.76 21.56
C THR A 480 -10.66 25.88 22.58
N ALA A 481 -10.49 27.12 22.12
CA ALA A 481 -10.29 28.26 23.01
C ALA A 481 -11.52 28.54 23.89
N TRP A 482 -12.73 28.52 23.31
CA TRP A 482 -13.98 28.68 24.05
C TRP A 482 -14.15 27.57 25.11
N ALA A 483 -13.83 26.32 24.77
CA ALA A 483 -13.90 25.20 25.69
C ALA A 483 -12.86 25.34 26.82
N ALA A 484 -11.64 25.78 26.49
CA ALA A 484 -10.59 26.03 27.47
C ALA A 484 -11.00 27.10 28.48
N LEU A 485 -11.53 28.24 28.00
CA LEU A 485 -12.01 29.33 28.85
C LEU A 485 -13.16 28.89 29.77
N ARG A 486 -14.08 28.06 29.27
CA ARG A 486 -15.19 27.52 30.09
C ARG A 486 -14.74 26.52 31.14
N GLN A 487 -13.74 25.71 30.83
CA GLN A 487 -13.23 24.67 31.73
C GLN A 487 -12.11 25.17 32.64
N GLY A 488 -11.68 26.44 32.49
CA GLY A 488 -10.59 27.02 33.26
C GLY A 488 -9.21 26.46 32.90
N VAL A 489 -9.04 25.91 31.69
CA VAL A 489 -7.74 25.43 31.19
C VAL A 489 -6.87 26.63 30.83
N ALA A 490 -5.65 26.67 31.36
CA ALA A 490 -4.71 27.76 31.09
C ALA A 490 -4.27 27.78 29.62
N LEU A 491 -4.18 28.97 29.02
CA LEU A 491 -3.90 29.12 27.58
C LEU A 491 -2.44 28.83 27.20
N ASP A 492 -1.57 28.67 28.18
CA ASP A 492 -0.17 28.26 28.07
C ASP A 492 0.06 26.77 28.38
N ASP A 493 -0.95 26.06 28.89
CA ASP A 493 -0.89 24.61 29.10
C ASP A 493 -1.11 23.86 27.77
N SER A 494 -0.04 23.74 27.01
CA SER A 494 -0.06 23.12 25.69
C SER A 494 -0.55 21.67 25.70
N ALA A 495 -0.33 20.90 26.77
CA ALA A 495 -0.70 19.49 26.83
C ALA A 495 -2.21 19.34 27.08
N ALA A 496 -2.75 20.07 28.06
CA ALA A 496 -4.18 20.06 28.35
C ALA A 496 -5.01 20.58 27.16
N LEU A 497 -4.53 21.64 26.49
CA LEU A 497 -5.18 22.18 25.30
C LEU A 497 -5.18 21.20 24.12
N ALA A 498 -4.09 20.46 23.91
CA ALA A 498 -4.01 19.45 22.86
C ALA A 498 -4.99 18.29 23.12
N GLN A 499 -5.10 17.83 24.37
CA GLN A 499 -6.07 16.79 24.75
C GLN A 499 -7.52 17.27 24.56
N LEU A 500 -7.81 18.52 24.92
CA LEU A 500 -9.12 19.14 24.72
C LEU A 500 -9.46 19.26 23.21
N ALA A 501 -8.48 19.64 22.39
CA ALA A 501 -8.65 19.72 20.94
C ALA A 501 -8.92 18.35 20.31
N ALA A 502 -8.17 17.32 20.71
CA ALA A 502 -8.28 15.96 20.18
C ALA A 502 -9.62 15.29 20.51
N THR A 503 -10.26 15.69 21.62
CA THR A 503 -11.51 15.08 22.11
C THR A 503 -12.73 15.95 21.87
N LEU A 504 -12.58 17.06 21.13
CA LEU A 504 -13.66 18.01 20.86
C LEU A 504 -14.77 17.33 20.03
N PRO A 505 -15.98 17.14 20.57
CA PRO A 505 -17.05 16.40 19.90
C PRO A 505 -17.80 17.32 18.94
N VAL A 506 -17.08 17.84 17.94
CA VAL A 506 -17.59 18.78 16.94
C VAL A 506 -17.96 18.08 15.65
N SER A 507 -19.06 18.52 15.05
CA SER A 507 -19.39 18.24 13.66
C SER A 507 -19.98 19.48 13.00
N PHE A 508 -19.95 19.52 11.67
CA PHE A 508 -20.54 20.60 10.89
C PHE A 508 -21.58 19.98 9.97
N ALA A 509 -22.80 20.51 10.00
CA ALA A 509 -23.91 20.00 9.21
C ALA A 509 -24.74 21.18 8.69
N ALA A 510 -24.98 21.23 7.38
CA ALA A 510 -25.76 22.29 6.71
C ALA A 510 -25.34 23.72 7.12
N GLY A 511 -24.02 23.97 7.18
CA GLY A 511 -23.45 25.27 7.56
C GLY A 511 -23.59 25.64 9.04
N ARG A 512 -24.03 24.72 9.92
CA ARG A 512 -24.14 24.92 11.37
C ARG A 512 -23.08 24.10 12.11
N ILE A 513 -22.62 24.67 13.22
CA ILE A 513 -21.71 24.00 14.15
C ILE A 513 -22.57 23.14 15.07
N HIS A 514 -22.20 21.89 15.26
CA HIS A 514 -22.76 21.01 16.27
C HIS A 514 -21.68 20.65 17.28
N LEU A 515 -22.01 20.71 18.58
CA LEU A 515 -21.15 20.29 19.66
C LEU A 515 -21.92 19.29 20.52
N ASN A 516 -21.35 18.10 20.76
CA ASN A 516 -22.06 16.99 21.39
C ASN A 516 -23.36 16.61 20.65
N GLY A 517 -23.36 16.71 19.31
CA GLY A 517 -24.53 16.43 18.47
C GLY A 517 -25.63 17.51 18.52
N GLN A 518 -25.50 18.54 19.37
CA GLN A 518 -26.48 19.63 19.49
C GLN A 518 -26.04 20.85 18.70
N SER A 519 -27.00 21.58 18.12
CA SER A 519 -26.72 22.85 17.44
C SER A 519 -26.04 23.82 18.39
N PHE A 520 -24.87 24.31 18.00
CA PHE A 520 -24.06 25.26 18.74
C PHE A 520 -24.31 26.68 18.23
N ASP A 521 -24.53 27.63 19.15
CA ASP A 521 -24.67 29.04 18.78
C ASP A 521 -23.31 29.65 18.44
N ALA A 522 -23.06 29.82 17.14
CA ALA A 522 -21.82 30.36 16.61
C ALA A 522 -21.50 31.80 17.09
N ALA A 523 -22.48 32.55 17.61
CA ALA A 523 -22.24 33.87 18.19
C ALA A 523 -21.26 33.81 19.38
N GLN A 524 -21.26 32.72 20.14
CA GLN A 524 -20.35 32.51 21.28
C GLN A 524 -18.87 32.46 20.87
N LEU A 525 -18.57 32.06 19.63
CA LEU A 525 -17.20 32.02 19.10
C LEU A 525 -16.72 33.37 18.58
N ARG A 526 -17.62 34.34 18.40
CA ARG A 526 -17.31 35.65 17.79
C ARG A 526 -16.90 36.70 18.82
N THR A 527 -16.86 36.34 20.10
CA THR A 527 -16.42 37.25 21.17
C THR A 527 -14.92 37.55 21.05
N GLU A 528 -14.53 38.74 21.48
CA GLU A 528 -13.13 39.17 21.44
C GLU A 528 -12.23 38.27 22.29
N ALA A 529 -12.68 37.89 23.49
CA ALA A 529 -11.96 36.99 24.39
C ALA A 529 -11.64 35.63 23.73
N VAL A 530 -12.62 35.01 23.06
CA VAL A 530 -12.40 33.76 22.32
C VAL A 530 -11.47 33.96 21.13
N GLY A 531 -11.60 35.09 20.41
CA GLY A 531 -10.73 35.42 19.29
C GLY A 531 -9.25 35.59 19.67
N GLN A 532 -8.99 36.29 20.78
CA GLN A 532 -7.65 36.46 21.32
C GLN A 532 -7.08 35.12 21.81
N ALA A 533 -7.84 34.36 22.59
CA ALA A 533 -7.43 33.04 23.08
C ALA A 533 -7.13 32.07 21.93
N ALA A 534 -7.98 32.02 20.90
CA ALA A 534 -7.75 31.21 19.69
C ALA A 534 -6.44 31.59 18.98
N SER A 535 -6.10 32.88 18.94
CA SER A 535 -4.84 33.34 18.35
C SER A 535 -3.62 32.86 19.14
N THR A 536 -3.71 32.84 20.47
CA THR A 536 -2.65 32.35 21.37
C THR A 536 -2.44 30.84 21.18
N ILE A 537 -3.50 30.04 21.29
CA ILE A 537 -3.37 28.58 21.22
C ILE A 537 -3.01 28.08 19.82
N ALA A 538 -3.37 28.81 18.76
CA ALA A 538 -3.04 28.45 17.38
C ALA A 538 -1.53 28.55 17.05
N ALA A 539 -0.73 29.13 17.96
CA ALA A 539 0.72 29.15 17.86
C ALA A 539 1.39 27.93 18.53
N LEU A 540 0.65 27.14 19.32
CA LEU A 540 1.18 26.00 20.05
C LEU A 540 1.24 24.74 19.16
N PRO A 541 2.41 24.13 18.93
CA PRO A 541 2.55 22.97 18.05
C PRO A 541 1.65 21.79 18.44
N ALA A 542 1.58 21.42 19.71
CA ALA A 542 0.79 20.26 20.15
C ALA A 542 -0.72 20.42 19.89
N VAL A 543 -1.26 21.66 20.02
CA VAL A 543 -2.67 21.95 19.69
C VAL A 543 -2.91 21.81 18.19
N ARG A 544 -1.96 22.27 17.37
CA ARG A 544 -2.05 22.15 15.92
C ARG A 544 -2.00 20.69 15.48
N ASP A 545 -1.11 19.88 16.05
CA ASP A 545 -1.02 18.45 15.75
C ASP A 545 -2.32 17.71 16.13
N ALA A 546 -2.91 18.05 17.28
CA ALA A 546 -4.20 17.51 17.70
C ALA A 546 -5.35 17.89 16.75
N LEU A 547 -5.38 19.16 16.30
CA LEU A 547 -6.39 19.63 15.34
C LEU A 547 -6.14 19.14 13.92
N PHE A 548 -4.91 18.80 13.55
CA PHE A 548 -4.56 18.34 12.21
C PHE A 548 -5.35 17.10 11.80
N ALA A 549 -5.42 16.09 12.68
CA ALA A 549 -6.20 14.88 12.45
C ALA A 549 -7.70 15.19 12.30
N LEU A 550 -8.23 16.06 13.17
CA LEU A 550 -9.62 16.49 13.10
C LEU A 550 -9.91 17.23 11.79
N GLN A 551 -9.04 18.16 11.36
CA GLN A 551 -9.17 18.89 10.10
C GLN A 551 -9.20 17.95 8.90
N ARG A 552 -8.31 16.96 8.87
CA ARG A 552 -8.27 15.98 7.77
C ARG A 552 -9.53 15.11 7.70
N SER A 553 -10.14 14.79 8.83
CA SER A 553 -11.38 14.01 8.90
C SER A 553 -12.60 14.67 8.22
N PHE A 554 -12.51 15.96 7.87
CA PHE A 554 -13.52 16.67 7.07
C PHE A 554 -13.43 16.36 5.58
N ARG A 555 -12.35 15.74 5.10
CA ARG A 555 -12.23 15.34 3.69
C ARG A 555 -13.14 14.14 3.44
N ARG A 556 -14.38 14.42 3.02
CA ARG A 556 -15.41 13.41 2.75
C ARG A 556 -15.99 13.61 1.37
N ALA A 557 -16.46 12.52 0.76
CA ALA A 557 -17.21 12.61 -0.48
C ALA A 557 -18.49 13.46 -0.26
N PRO A 558 -18.91 14.28 -1.23
CA PRO A 558 -18.38 14.39 -2.60
C PRO A 558 -17.14 15.27 -2.75
N GLY A 559 -16.76 16.05 -1.74
CA GLY A 559 -15.61 16.94 -1.75
C GLY A 559 -15.57 17.89 -0.55
N LEU A 560 -14.48 18.63 -0.41
CA LEU A 560 -14.27 19.58 0.68
C LEU A 560 -13.79 20.95 0.16
N VAL A 561 -14.37 22.03 0.66
CA VAL A 561 -13.80 23.38 0.59
C VAL A 561 -13.29 23.74 1.98
N ALA A 562 -11.98 23.89 2.12
CA ALA A 562 -11.33 24.18 3.40
C ALA A 562 -10.76 25.60 3.40
N ASP A 563 -11.24 26.46 4.32
CA ASP A 563 -10.70 27.81 4.49
C ASP A 563 -9.81 27.92 5.72
N GLY A 564 -8.72 28.66 5.57
CA GLY A 564 -7.73 28.81 6.62
C GLY A 564 -6.58 29.72 6.25
N ARG A 565 -5.41 29.39 6.79
CA ARG A 565 -4.16 30.13 6.56
C ARG A 565 -3.08 29.28 5.91
N ASP A 566 -3.22 27.98 6.02
CA ASP A 566 -2.25 26.96 5.68
C ASP A 566 -2.92 25.65 5.23
N MET A 567 -4.16 25.71 4.77
CA MET A 567 -4.90 24.55 4.27
C MET A 567 -4.19 23.95 3.06
N GLY A 568 -3.74 24.76 2.11
CA GLY A 568 -3.05 24.30 0.90
C GLY A 568 -1.56 24.03 1.11
N THR A 569 -0.95 24.53 2.19
CA THR A 569 0.49 24.34 2.47
C THR A 569 0.79 23.21 3.45
N VAL A 570 -0.10 22.97 4.42
CA VAL A 570 0.16 22.06 5.55
C VAL A 570 -0.91 20.98 5.66
N VAL A 571 -2.19 21.34 5.67
CA VAL A 571 -3.28 20.39 5.99
C VAL A 571 -3.64 19.48 4.80
N PHE A 572 -3.78 20.08 3.62
CA PHE A 572 -4.12 19.45 2.35
C PHE A 572 -3.12 19.90 1.27
N PRO A 573 -1.84 19.51 1.41
CA PRO A 573 -0.82 19.82 0.39
C PRO A 573 -1.12 19.16 -0.96
N ASP A 574 -2.01 18.17 -1.00
CA ASP A 574 -2.51 17.49 -2.20
C ASP A 574 -3.86 18.04 -2.70
N ALA A 575 -4.34 19.17 -2.17
CA ALA A 575 -5.56 19.82 -2.65
C ALA A 575 -5.45 20.16 -4.15
N GLN A 576 -6.47 19.78 -4.93
CA GLN A 576 -6.49 19.93 -6.39
C GLN A 576 -6.57 21.38 -6.83
N LEU A 577 -7.20 22.25 -6.03
CA LEU A 577 -7.18 23.69 -6.22
C LEU A 577 -6.77 24.36 -4.90
N LYS A 578 -5.75 25.21 -4.96
CA LYS A 578 -5.31 26.04 -3.85
C LYS A 578 -5.46 27.49 -4.28
N VAL A 579 -6.27 28.25 -3.57
CA VAL A 579 -6.47 29.68 -3.79
C VAL A 579 -5.85 30.42 -2.62
N PHE A 580 -4.97 31.37 -2.91
CA PHE A 580 -4.50 32.31 -1.90
C PHE A 580 -5.20 33.65 -2.11
N LEU A 581 -6.20 33.90 -1.27
CA LEU A 581 -7.04 35.08 -1.31
C LEU A 581 -6.33 36.27 -0.65
N THR A 582 -6.20 37.37 -1.38
CA THR A 582 -5.66 38.63 -0.90
C THR A 582 -6.70 39.74 -1.02
N ALA A 583 -6.49 40.81 -0.26
CA ALA A 583 -7.20 42.08 -0.37
C ALA A 583 -6.38 43.16 0.34
N SER A 584 -6.47 44.40 -0.13
CA SER A 584 -5.80 45.53 0.53
C SER A 584 -6.19 45.62 2.01
N ALA A 585 -5.24 45.96 2.88
CA ALA A 585 -5.50 46.07 4.33
C ALA A 585 -6.63 47.07 4.63
N ALA A 586 -6.73 48.14 3.84
CA ALA A 586 -7.81 49.13 3.94
C ALA A 586 -9.18 48.51 3.64
N SER A 587 -9.31 47.77 2.51
CA SER A 587 -10.57 47.09 2.15
C SER A 587 -10.98 46.06 3.21
N ARG A 588 -10.02 45.30 3.75
CA ARG A 588 -10.28 44.33 4.82
C ARG A 588 -10.71 44.99 6.14
N ALA A 589 -10.08 46.10 6.51
CA ALA A 589 -10.46 46.87 7.69
C ALA A 589 -11.87 47.46 7.55
N GLU A 590 -12.22 48.01 6.38
CA GLU A 590 -13.58 48.50 6.11
C GLU A 590 -14.63 47.40 6.19
N ARG A 591 -14.37 46.23 5.59
CA ARG A 591 -15.28 45.07 5.66
C ARG A 591 -15.49 44.63 7.11
N ARG A 592 -14.40 44.54 7.89
CA ARG A 592 -14.45 44.15 9.30
C ARG A 592 -15.19 45.19 10.15
N TYR A 593 -14.94 46.46 9.91
CA TYR A 593 -15.64 47.57 10.56
C TYR A 593 -17.15 47.50 10.30
N LYS A 594 -17.56 47.39 9.03
CA LYS A 594 -18.99 47.23 8.66
C LYS A 594 -19.63 46.02 9.34
N GLN A 595 -18.91 44.90 9.43
CA GLN A 595 -19.36 43.71 10.13
C GLN A 595 -19.60 43.97 11.63
N LEU A 596 -18.66 44.60 12.32
CA LEU A 596 -18.79 44.91 13.76
C LEU A 596 -19.98 45.84 14.04
N ILE A 597 -20.11 46.92 13.25
CA ILE A 597 -21.23 47.86 13.36
C ILE A 597 -22.58 47.16 13.10
N SER A 598 -22.67 46.29 12.09
CA SER A 598 -23.90 45.54 11.78
C SER A 598 -24.32 44.57 12.90
N GLN A 599 -23.38 44.17 13.77
CA GLN A 599 -23.61 43.30 14.91
C GLN A 599 -23.88 44.09 16.22
N GLY A 600 -23.96 45.42 16.15
CA GLY A 600 -24.16 46.28 17.31
C GLY A 600 -22.90 46.49 18.18
N ASN A 601 -21.72 46.10 17.68
CA ASN A 601 -20.46 46.30 18.40
C ASN A 601 -19.86 47.65 18.02
N PRO A 602 -19.58 48.54 18.99
CA PRO A 602 -18.89 49.80 18.71
C PRO A 602 -17.47 49.50 18.22
N ALA A 603 -17.06 50.14 17.13
CA ALA A 603 -15.73 49.99 16.55
C ALA A 603 -15.26 51.34 15.96
N ILE A 604 -13.95 51.53 15.87
CA ILE A 604 -13.31 52.67 15.19
C ILE A 604 -12.46 52.10 14.05
N LEU A 605 -12.65 52.59 12.82
CA LEU A 605 -11.99 52.05 11.64
C LEU A 605 -10.45 52.08 11.74
N GLY A 606 -9.90 53.14 12.32
CA GLY A 606 -8.46 53.28 12.54
C GLY A 606 -7.88 52.18 13.44
N ASP A 607 -8.57 51.86 14.54
CA ASP A 607 -8.16 50.82 15.49
C ASP A 607 -8.25 49.43 14.83
N VAL A 608 -9.35 49.16 14.12
CA VAL A 608 -9.53 47.91 13.36
C VAL A 608 -8.43 47.73 12.30
N PHE A 609 -8.01 48.82 11.65
CA PHE A 609 -6.93 48.79 10.68
C PHE A 609 -5.58 48.50 11.33
N ALA A 610 -5.26 49.16 12.44
CA ALA A 610 -4.01 48.94 13.18
C ALA A 610 -3.90 47.51 13.72
N GLU A 611 -4.95 47.00 14.36
CA GLU A 611 -5.01 45.62 14.88
C GLU A 611 -4.83 44.58 13.76
N LEU A 612 -5.42 44.85 12.60
CA LEU A 612 -5.33 43.95 11.44
C LEU A 612 -3.91 43.92 10.87
N LEU A 613 -3.21 45.06 10.81
CA LEU A 613 -1.80 45.11 10.40
C LEU A 613 -0.88 44.38 11.39
N GLU A 614 -1.06 44.59 12.69
CA GLU A 614 -0.28 43.88 13.72
C GLU A 614 -0.51 42.37 13.67
N ARG A 615 -1.75 41.97 13.40
CA ARG A 615 -2.11 40.56 13.25
C ARG A 615 -1.47 39.94 12.01
N ASP A 616 -1.54 40.61 10.86
CA ASP A 616 -0.92 40.12 9.62
C ASP A 616 0.60 39.98 9.78
N ALA A 617 1.27 40.96 10.41
CA ALA A 617 2.69 40.89 10.69
C ALA A 617 3.04 39.66 11.55
N ARG A 618 2.28 39.42 12.63
CA ARG A 618 2.46 38.23 13.48
C ARG A 618 2.22 36.93 12.71
N ASP A 619 1.20 36.88 11.87
CA ASP A 619 0.80 35.67 11.15
C ASP A 619 1.79 35.30 10.03
N THR A 620 2.37 36.29 9.35
CA THR A 620 3.41 36.06 8.34
C THR A 620 4.76 35.70 8.97
N GLN A 621 5.06 36.19 10.18
CA GLN A 621 6.33 35.94 10.88
C GLN A 621 6.34 34.68 11.74
N ARG A 622 5.26 33.88 11.77
CA ARG A 622 5.22 32.65 12.59
C ARG A 622 6.27 31.64 12.15
N ALA A 623 6.93 31.01 13.13
CA ALA A 623 7.88 29.92 12.86
C ALA A 623 7.19 28.66 12.28
N VAL A 624 5.95 28.40 12.67
CA VAL A 624 5.14 27.26 12.22
C VAL A 624 3.88 27.76 11.51
N ALA A 625 3.58 27.21 10.34
CA ALA A 625 2.40 27.56 9.53
C ALA A 625 2.23 29.07 9.28
N ALA A 626 3.34 29.72 8.88
CA ALA A 626 3.32 31.12 8.44
C ALA A 626 2.28 31.32 7.33
N LEU A 627 1.54 32.42 7.39
CA LEU A 627 0.62 32.80 6.32
C LEU A 627 1.42 33.10 5.05
N LYS A 628 1.41 32.15 4.10
CA LYS A 628 2.03 32.28 2.79
C LYS A 628 1.27 31.45 1.76
N PRO A 629 1.26 31.85 0.48
CA PRO A 629 0.72 31.02 -0.58
C PRO A 629 1.50 29.71 -0.69
N ALA A 630 0.80 28.61 -1.02
CA ALA A 630 1.45 27.40 -1.49
C ALA A 630 2.14 27.66 -2.84
N ALA A 631 3.17 26.86 -3.17
CA ALA A 631 3.97 27.06 -4.37
C ALA A 631 3.14 26.99 -5.67
N ASP A 632 2.06 26.20 -5.64
CA ASP A 632 1.10 25.96 -6.72
C ASP A 632 -0.25 26.67 -6.47
N ALA A 633 -0.31 27.66 -5.58
CA ALA A 633 -1.54 28.39 -5.30
C ALA A 633 -1.84 29.46 -6.37
N GLU A 634 -3.12 29.54 -6.75
CA GLU A 634 -3.68 30.59 -7.58
C GLU A 634 -3.91 31.85 -6.72
N LEU A 635 -3.24 32.95 -7.06
CA LEU A 635 -3.38 34.21 -6.34
C LEU A 635 -4.66 34.93 -6.79
N LEU A 636 -5.54 35.24 -5.85
CA LEU A 636 -6.79 35.95 -6.12
C LEU A 636 -6.88 37.22 -5.28
N ASP A 637 -6.77 38.39 -5.92
CA ASP A 637 -7.03 39.67 -5.27
C ASP A 637 -8.53 40.01 -5.33
N SER A 638 -9.15 40.08 -4.16
CA SER A 638 -10.57 40.38 -4.00
C SER A 638 -10.84 41.84 -3.65
N THR A 639 -9.85 42.74 -3.73
CA THR A 639 -9.97 44.15 -3.30
C THR A 639 -11.19 44.84 -3.91
N ASP A 640 -11.36 44.70 -5.23
CA ASP A 640 -12.41 45.38 -6.02
C ASP A 640 -13.49 44.42 -6.54
N LEU A 641 -13.51 43.18 -6.05
CA LEU A 641 -14.48 42.16 -6.45
C LEU A 641 -15.62 42.05 -5.43
N SER A 642 -16.84 41.85 -5.93
CA SER A 642 -17.97 41.42 -5.09
C SER A 642 -17.76 39.98 -4.61
N LEU A 643 -18.56 39.56 -3.62
CA LEU A 643 -18.56 38.17 -3.16
C LEU A 643 -18.91 37.21 -4.31
N GLU A 644 -19.95 37.54 -5.08
CA GLU A 644 -20.43 36.75 -6.22
C GLU A 644 -19.36 36.64 -7.31
N GLN A 645 -18.70 37.75 -7.65
CA GLN A 645 -17.62 37.75 -8.65
C GLN A 645 -16.42 36.90 -8.19
N THR A 646 -16.08 36.97 -6.90
CA THR A 646 -15.00 36.18 -6.34
C THR A 646 -15.34 34.69 -6.34
N VAL A 647 -16.57 34.33 -5.97
CA VAL A 647 -17.07 32.94 -6.02
C VAL A 647 -17.07 32.40 -7.44
N GLU A 648 -17.60 33.14 -8.41
CA GLU A 648 -17.60 32.75 -9.84
C GLU A 648 -16.16 32.51 -10.35
N THR A 649 -15.21 33.34 -9.91
CA THR A 649 -13.79 33.19 -10.26
C THR A 649 -13.21 31.89 -9.70
N VAL A 650 -13.49 31.55 -8.43
CA VAL A 650 -13.06 30.28 -7.83
C VAL A 650 -13.72 29.09 -8.51
N LEU A 651 -15.01 29.17 -8.86
CA LEU A 651 -15.70 28.12 -9.60
C LEU A 651 -15.18 27.96 -11.03
N ALA A 652 -14.78 29.06 -11.70
CA ALA A 652 -14.12 29.01 -13.00
C ALA A 652 -12.73 28.36 -12.89
N LEU A 653 -11.95 28.69 -11.86
CA LEU A 653 -10.69 28.03 -11.54
C LEU A 653 -10.89 26.52 -11.36
N TRP A 654 -11.87 26.12 -10.54
CA TRP A 654 -12.19 24.71 -10.29
C TRP A 654 -12.55 23.95 -11.57
N ARG A 655 -13.42 24.52 -12.40
CA ARG A 655 -13.82 23.92 -13.70
C ARG A 655 -12.63 23.64 -14.62
N ARG A 656 -11.60 24.51 -14.61
CA ARG A 656 -10.38 24.27 -15.40
C ARG A 656 -9.56 23.09 -14.89
N HIS A 657 -9.51 22.90 -13.57
CA HIS A 657 -8.83 21.75 -12.96
C HIS A 657 -9.60 20.44 -13.16
N ASP A 658 -10.93 20.44 -13.01
CA ASP A 658 -11.75 19.23 -13.13
C ASP A 658 -11.70 18.64 -14.56
N VAL A 659 -11.66 19.48 -15.60
CA VAL A 659 -11.52 19.03 -17.00
C VAL A 659 -10.15 18.41 -17.31
N GLN A 660 -9.11 18.71 -16.52
CA GLN A 660 -7.78 18.10 -16.68
C GLN A 660 -7.66 16.74 -15.96
N VAL A 661 -8.59 16.43 -15.05
CA VAL A 661 -8.57 15.24 -14.19
C VAL A 661 -9.67 14.24 -14.58
N ALA A 662 -10.74 14.67 -15.25
CA ALA A 662 -11.77 13.83 -15.86
C ALA A 662 -11.19 12.93 -16.96
#